data_AF-J9FWS2-F1
#
_entry.id   AF-J9FWS2-F1
#
_cell.length_a   1.000
_cell.length_b   1.000
_cell.length_c   1.000
_cell.angle_alpha   90.00
_cell.angle_beta   90.00
_cell.angle_gamma   90.00
#
_symmetry.space_group_name_H-M   'P 1'
#
loop_
_entity.id
_entity.type
_entity.pdbx_description
1 polymer ?
#
loop_
_entity_poly.entity_id
_entity_poly.type
_entity_poly.pdbx_seq_one_letter_code
_entity_poly.pdbx_strand_id
1 'polypeptide(L)'
;MNKLSTRLSTLAVAMSCAMSGWADDPFKVTTIENGQFAANTTWYTLTIGGNMRISNNGNSEYIRLGGALTGADGDLWCVVKDGEGAYKFYNKEGGTTKSLIAPTEMKGTTGGGSYAIVGSLEGKTGYTDSWQVTPSTVANLTHGFFINEKGITKNKLNNRDGKLAFWTGGADAGSTIVFSAINTSFTVNMSTGTFTKSNPAKTYASEWKSTATNPQLTVSTEQNDFGKTADNGNLVIYSGGDGNNNVTLSAGVGYKVTGYSITFKNKTAGTASPEKFTIAGKEYTAKDEAQTVTVKDLDEVSATFSTKGSNKGAEITNLTVQVVRSFAQAEPQQDLFIYDSSVPHPYRIPAIACAANGDLIAICDNRPCGNDIGYGEVDVKCRISQDNGKTWGKEFFLANGMGDNNGGEVWKTGFGDAAVVADAERNEVLVMMVCGKTICHNGNYIPDDPASNPNRIARVRGTYDEATKQWKWTDPEEVTESIYRLFVDENNKATVQSLFIGSGRICQSRVIKVKDYYRLYCSTWTKNGGNRVIYSDDFGATWHVLGMVADRPAPNGDEPKCEELPDGTVILSSRMRGGRYFNYYTYTDVAKGTGTWGTVAASVADNKGTIAVDNSTNGEIMILPVVRNSDKTEMYLALQSVPLGPGRSNVGVYYKELASLEDLKAPATFAANWDGKHQVSYIGSCYSTMAWQKNDTLAFFYEEETYGRGYTSVYKQYTIDYLTKGAYSYKKDVNRDAYVTKIFAERVQDVKQMEGGEAVGMMDASKMDQISEELDGLVEAYKKDLSAQGYANVISQMDKVLGQAVITIDPAKLYTIQNKGRQGKTFLSLGTTLDNQHKKYATYTAVEEATSADQKFSFVPTGEGTYKVYNQGAQTYMSPTQPTYKHVYQVSTADSAGVYTVTSTREGWSVLSNPGNSQFPAIHLSGENMLVEWSASESASQWKIVPVDGEVTAIDAVVSPAPVVKELKYYDLQGRQLQGAPKQGIYITSDKKKHIAR
;
A
#
# COMPACT_ATOMS: atom_id res chain seq x y z
N MET A 1 10.23 12.51 93.49
CA MET A 1 8.81 12.08 93.37
C MET A 1 8.52 11.69 91.92
N ASN A 2 8.16 10.41 91.73
CA ASN A 2 7.27 9.80 90.73
C ASN A 2 7.40 9.95 89.20
N LYS A 3 7.65 8.76 88.57
CA LYS A 3 6.96 8.03 87.46
C LYS A 3 6.95 8.65 86.04
N LEU A 4 7.72 8.11 85.08
CA LEU A 4 7.52 6.92 84.18
C LEU A 4 6.57 7.20 82.97
N SER A 5 6.74 6.73 81.73
CA SER A 5 7.80 6.59 80.69
C SER A 5 7.32 5.56 79.63
N THR A 6 7.74 5.70 78.34
CA THR A 6 7.89 4.65 77.27
C THR A 6 6.62 3.98 76.65
N ARG A 7 6.55 3.38 75.44
CA ARG A 7 7.20 3.33 74.08
C ARG A 7 6.60 2.07 73.33
N LEU A 8 6.73 2.01 71.99
CA LEU A 8 6.89 0.80 71.09
C LEU A 8 5.73 -0.15 70.64
N SER A 9 5.47 -0.17 69.31
CA SER A 9 5.57 -1.25 68.27
C SER A 9 5.06 -2.72 68.39
N THR A 10 4.62 -3.25 67.21
CA THR A 10 4.69 -4.63 66.63
C THR A 10 3.84 -5.79 67.18
N LEU A 11 3.16 -6.57 66.31
CA LEU A 11 3.64 -7.88 65.82
C LEU A 11 2.73 -8.53 64.76
N ALA A 12 3.38 -9.14 63.76
CA ALA A 12 2.85 -10.09 62.79
C ALA A 12 2.33 -11.40 63.44
N VAL A 13 1.37 -12.06 62.80
CA VAL A 13 1.19 -13.52 62.93
C VAL A 13 1.32 -14.12 61.54
N ALA A 14 2.49 -14.69 61.30
CA ALA A 14 2.74 -15.65 60.27
C ALA A 14 1.95 -16.94 60.57
N MET A 15 1.18 -17.44 59.59
CA MET A 15 0.90 -18.87 59.48
C MET A 15 1.72 -19.41 58.33
N SER A 16 2.94 -19.81 58.67
CA SER A 16 3.74 -20.75 57.91
C SER A 16 3.06 -22.12 58.00
N CYS A 17 2.31 -22.49 56.95
CA CYS A 17 2.12 -23.90 56.61
C CYS A 17 3.29 -24.30 55.70
N ALA A 18 3.95 -25.39 56.08
CA ALA A 18 5.15 -25.91 55.46
C ALA A 18 5.02 -26.02 53.94
N MET A 19 5.80 -25.19 53.21
CA MET A 19 6.01 -25.37 51.78
C MET A 19 6.89 -26.60 51.57
N SER A 20 6.27 -27.73 51.24
CA SER A 20 6.91 -28.69 50.36
C SER A 20 7.09 -28.01 49.00
N GLY A 21 8.30 -28.07 48.44
CA GLY A 21 8.61 -27.42 47.17
C GLY A 21 7.75 -27.98 46.04
N TRP A 22 6.80 -27.17 45.57
CA TRP A 22 6.08 -27.38 44.31
C TRP A 22 6.38 -26.16 43.45
N ALA A 23 6.75 -26.38 42.19
CA ALA A 23 6.92 -25.33 41.21
C ALA A 23 5.63 -24.48 41.12
N ASP A 24 5.77 -23.17 40.95
CA ASP A 24 4.63 -22.27 40.76
C ASP A 24 3.72 -22.79 39.64
N ASP A 25 2.41 -22.77 39.87
CA ASP A 25 1.42 -23.19 38.87
C ASP A 25 1.55 -22.34 37.59
N PRO A 26 1.36 -22.93 36.39
CA PRO A 26 1.55 -22.26 35.09
C PRO A 26 0.55 -21.11 34.86
N PHE A 27 -0.51 -21.02 35.67
CA PHE A 27 -1.51 -19.97 35.69
C PHE A 27 -2.07 -19.82 37.11
N LYS A 28 -2.75 -18.70 37.39
CA LYS A 28 -3.40 -18.46 38.67
C LYS A 28 -4.64 -19.35 38.80
N VAL A 29 -4.63 -20.23 39.79
CA VAL A 29 -5.76 -21.09 40.12
C VAL A 29 -6.75 -20.35 41.04
N THR A 30 -8.04 -20.65 40.89
CA THR A 30 -9.11 -20.14 41.75
C THR A 30 -9.78 -21.28 42.53
N THR A 31 -10.59 -20.93 43.52
CA THR A 31 -11.43 -21.86 44.28
C THR A 31 -12.92 -21.64 43.97
N ILE A 32 -13.71 -22.68 44.18
CA ILE A 32 -15.18 -22.61 44.14
C ILE A 32 -15.67 -22.88 45.56
N GLU A 33 -16.32 -21.89 46.17
CA GLU A 33 -16.89 -21.98 47.52
C GLU A 33 -18.35 -21.57 47.46
N ASN A 34 -19.24 -22.35 48.09
CA ASN A 34 -20.69 -22.11 48.08
C ASN A 34 -21.29 -21.92 46.68
N GLY A 35 -20.77 -22.64 45.67
CA GLY A 35 -21.25 -22.57 44.29
C GLY A 35 -20.83 -21.30 43.53
N GLN A 36 -19.92 -20.50 44.07
CA GLN A 36 -19.40 -19.27 43.44
C GLN A 36 -17.89 -19.37 43.24
N PHE A 37 -17.38 -18.77 42.16
CA PHE A 37 -15.95 -18.57 42.00
C PHE A 37 -15.45 -17.54 43.03
N ALA A 38 -14.21 -17.67 43.50
CA ALA A 38 -13.61 -16.69 44.40
C ALA A 38 -13.64 -15.26 43.81
N ALA A 39 -13.83 -14.24 44.65
CA ALA A 39 -14.01 -12.85 44.22
C ALA A 39 -12.83 -12.27 43.41
N ASN A 40 -11.63 -12.82 43.59
CA ASN A 40 -10.39 -12.44 42.90
C ASN A 40 -9.99 -13.41 41.77
N THR A 41 -10.95 -14.15 41.22
CA THR A 41 -10.72 -15.08 40.09
C THR A 41 -10.07 -14.36 38.91
N THR A 42 -8.93 -14.87 38.48
CA THR A 42 -8.30 -14.44 37.22
C THR A 42 -9.01 -15.13 36.06
N TRP A 43 -9.56 -14.34 35.16
CA TRP A 43 -10.18 -14.81 33.93
C TRP A 43 -9.18 -14.77 32.78
N TYR A 44 -9.27 -15.75 31.89
CA TYR A 44 -8.40 -15.95 30.75
C TYR A 44 -9.22 -16.06 29.48
N THR A 45 -8.74 -15.48 28.39
CA THR A 45 -9.14 -15.91 27.05
C THR A 45 -8.20 -17.00 26.56
N LEU A 46 -8.74 -17.96 25.81
CA LEU A 46 -8.00 -19.10 25.29
C LEU A 46 -7.94 -19.04 23.75
N THR A 47 -6.75 -19.28 23.20
CA THR A 47 -6.55 -19.49 21.76
C THR A 47 -5.76 -20.75 21.50
N ILE A 48 -6.06 -21.47 20.42
CA ILE A 48 -5.32 -22.65 19.97
C ILE A 48 -4.70 -22.40 18.59
N GLY A 49 -3.55 -23.02 18.27
CA GLY A 49 -2.89 -22.80 16.98
C GLY A 49 -2.25 -21.43 16.79
N GLY A 50 -2.22 -20.62 17.85
CA GLY A 50 -1.68 -19.26 17.87
C GLY A 50 -2.73 -18.15 17.88
N ASN A 51 -3.87 -18.33 17.21
CA ASN A 51 -4.86 -17.26 17.05
C ASN A 51 -6.33 -17.70 17.02
N MET A 52 -6.64 -19.00 16.97
CA MET A 52 -8.04 -19.46 16.91
C MET A 52 -8.65 -19.44 18.31
N ARG A 53 -9.67 -18.60 18.52
CA ARG A 53 -10.40 -18.51 19.79
C ARG A 53 -11.04 -19.85 20.19
N ILE A 54 -10.99 -20.15 21.49
CA ILE A 54 -11.79 -21.21 22.13
C ILE A 54 -12.89 -20.55 22.97
N SER A 55 -14.15 -20.77 22.61
CA SER A 55 -15.32 -20.22 23.31
C SER A 55 -16.23 -21.32 23.85
N ASN A 56 -17.27 -20.95 24.58
CA ASN A 56 -18.36 -21.84 24.95
C ASN A 56 -19.01 -22.43 23.67
N ASN A 57 -19.43 -23.69 23.71
CA ASN A 57 -20.15 -24.35 22.61
C ASN A 57 -21.65 -24.01 22.56
N GLY A 58 -22.20 -23.36 23.59
CA GLY A 58 -23.62 -23.06 23.68
C GLY A 58 -24.46 -24.34 23.56
N ASN A 59 -25.36 -24.38 22.56
CA ASN A 59 -26.18 -25.56 22.26
C ASN A 59 -25.55 -26.52 21.24
N SER A 60 -24.32 -26.26 20.78
CA SER A 60 -23.64 -27.09 19.79
C SER A 60 -22.99 -28.33 20.43
N GLU A 61 -22.86 -29.41 19.65
CA GLU A 61 -22.24 -30.67 20.09
C GLU A 61 -20.71 -30.60 20.27
N TYR A 62 -20.08 -29.50 19.84
CA TYR A 62 -18.64 -29.27 19.92
C TYR A 62 -18.32 -27.78 20.08
N ILE A 63 -17.14 -27.48 20.63
CA ILE A 63 -16.60 -26.11 20.62
C ILE A 63 -16.04 -25.79 19.24
N ARG A 64 -16.56 -24.73 18.61
CA ARG A 64 -16.05 -24.18 17.36
C ARG A 64 -14.83 -23.31 17.64
N LEU A 65 -13.78 -23.48 16.84
CA LEU A 65 -12.54 -22.73 16.91
C LEU A 65 -12.53 -21.59 15.88
N GLY A 66 -11.97 -20.44 16.26
CA GLY A 66 -11.85 -19.27 15.40
C GLY A 66 -12.83 -18.13 15.72
N GLY A 67 -12.83 -17.10 14.88
CA GLY A 67 -13.55 -15.85 15.12
C GLY A 67 -12.77 -14.87 16.02
N ALA A 68 -13.30 -13.65 16.15
CA ALA A 68 -12.69 -12.61 16.97
C ALA A 68 -12.78 -12.97 18.46
N LEU A 69 -11.67 -12.75 19.17
CA LEU A 69 -11.60 -12.87 20.62
C LEU A 69 -12.32 -11.69 21.27
N THR A 70 -13.30 -11.94 22.14
CA THR A 70 -14.09 -10.89 22.79
C THR A 70 -13.98 -10.96 24.32
N GLY A 71 -14.49 -9.92 24.99
CA GLY A 71 -14.66 -9.89 26.44
C GLY A 71 -15.97 -10.50 26.93
N ALA A 72 -16.76 -11.13 26.05
CA ALA A 72 -18.02 -11.77 26.42
C ALA A 72 -17.76 -13.00 27.30
N ASP A 73 -18.68 -13.29 28.23
CA ASP A 73 -18.51 -14.38 29.20
C ASP A 73 -18.27 -15.76 28.56
N GLY A 74 -18.80 -15.99 27.35
CA GLY A 74 -18.55 -17.22 26.57
C GLY A 74 -17.09 -17.40 26.14
N ASP A 75 -16.27 -16.34 26.11
CA ASP A 75 -14.83 -16.39 25.75
C ASP A 75 -13.92 -16.41 26.98
N LEU A 76 -14.49 -16.30 28.19
CA LEU A 76 -13.74 -16.17 29.43
C LEU A 76 -13.69 -17.49 30.19
N TRP A 77 -12.50 -17.87 30.61
CA TRP A 77 -12.21 -19.12 31.28
C TRP A 77 -11.45 -18.88 32.59
N CYS A 78 -11.70 -19.69 33.60
CA CYS A 78 -10.88 -19.74 34.80
C CYS A 78 -10.39 -21.16 35.06
N VAL A 79 -9.36 -21.28 35.88
CA VAL A 79 -8.76 -22.58 36.19
C VAL A 79 -8.87 -22.88 37.67
N VAL A 80 -9.36 -24.07 37.99
CA VAL A 80 -9.38 -24.64 39.34
C VAL A 80 -8.40 -25.80 39.37
N LYS A 81 -7.71 -25.99 40.49
CA LYS A 81 -6.86 -27.16 40.71
C LYS A 81 -7.48 -28.02 41.80
N ASP A 82 -7.69 -29.30 41.51
CA ASP A 82 -8.23 -30.21 42.50
C ASP A 82 -7.16 -30.65 43.52
N GLY A 83 -7.60 -31.28 44.61
CA GLY A 83 -6.73 -31.77 45.69
C GLY A 83 -5.76 -32.88 45.26
N GLU A 84 -5.92 -33.44 44.06
CA GLU A 84 -5.05 -34.46 43.47
C GLU A 84 -4.10 -33.88 42.41
N GLY A 85 -4.06 -32.55 42.26
CA GLY A 85 -3.19 -31.83 41.34
C GLY A 85 -3.63 -31.83 39.87
N ALA A 86 -4.87 -32.23 39.55
CA ALA A 86 -5.43 -32.05 38.22
C ALA A 86 -5.98 -30.63 38.03
N TYR A 87 -5.98 -30.16 36.78
CA TYR A 87 -6.60 -28.89 36.41
C TYR A 87 -8.02 -29.12 35.92
N LYS A 88 -8.91 -28.19 36.24
CA LYS A 88 -10.29 -28.09 35.74
C LYS A 88 -10.49 -26.71 35.13
N PHE A 89 -10.99 -26.66 33.91
CA PHE A 89 -11.24 -25.41 33.21
C PHE A 89 -12.74 -25.11 33.23
N TYR A 90 -13.13 -23.94 33.69
CA TYR A 90 -14.52 -23.49 33.70
C TYR A 90 -14.69 -22.31 32.78
N ASN A 91 -15.79 -22.27 32.03
CA ASN A 91 -16.17 -21.14 31.22
C ASN A 91 -17.12 -20.23 32.02
N LYS A 92 -16.96 -18.91 31.93
CA LYS A 92 -17.72 -17.94 32.74
C LYS A 92 -19.22 -18.02 32.47
N GLU A 93 -19.63 -18.13 31.21
CA GLU A 93 -21.04 -18.29 30.83
C GLU A 93 -21.61 -19.65 31.28
N GLY A 94 -20.77 -20.68 31.32
CA GLY A 94 -21.14 -22.01 31.85
C GLY A 94 -21.35 -22.04 33.38
N GLY A 95 -20.82 -21.06 34.10
CA GLY A 95 -20.87 -20.97 35.56
C GLY A 95 -20.05 -22.07 36.26
N THR A 96 -20.27 -22.26 37.56
CA THR A 96 -19.54 -23.22 38.41
C THR A 96 -19.99 -24.68 38.23
N THR A 97 -21.04 -24.93 37.45
CA THR A 97 -21.63 -26.27 37.28
C THR A 97 -21.20 -26.95 35.97
N LYS A 98 -20.58 -26.21 35.05
CA LYS A 98 -20.14 -26.72 33.74
C LYS A 98 -18.65 -26.44 33.54
N SER A 99 -17.86 -27.50 33.48
CA SER A 99 -16.43 -27.45 33.16
C SER A 99 -16.19 -27.90 31.72
N LEU A 100 -14.95 -27.72 31.25
CA LEU A 100 -14.48 -28.36 30.03
C LEU A 100 -14.39 -29.87 30.29
N ILE A 101 -15.24 -30.63 29.63
CA ILE A 101 -15.32 -32.08 29.71
C ILE A 101 -15.04 -32.71 28.36
N ALA A 102 -14.53 -33.92 28.36
CA ALA A 102 -14.31 -34.68 27.14
C ALA A 102 -14.50 -36.18 27.34
N PRO A 103 -14.81 -36.95 26.28
CA PRO A 103 -14.95 -38.39 26.35
C PRO A 103 -13.61 -39.07 26.66
N THR A 104 -13.60 -40.00 27.62
CA THR A 104 -12.42 -40.82 27.97
C THR A 104 -12.10 -41.90 26.93
N GLU A 105 -13.04 -42.16 26.02
CA GLU A 105 -12.86 -43.05 24.88
C GLU A 105 -12.74 -42.25 23.58
N MET A 106 -11.67 -42.49 22.84
CA MET A 106 -11.36 -41.80 21.60
C MET A 106 -12.04 -42.46 20.39
N LYS A 107 -12.97 -41.74 19.78
CA LYS A 107 -13.63 -42.10 18.51
C LYS A 107 -12.83 -41.62 17.29
N GLY A 108 -12.80 -42.45 16.25
CA GLY A 108 -12.08 -42.21 14.99
C GLY A 108 -10.61 -42.64 15.04
N THR A 109 -9.91 -42.63 13.90
CA THR A 109 -8.52 -43.15 13.78
C THR A 109 -7.48 -42.32 14.53
N THR A 110 -7.73 -41.04 14.80
CA THR A 110 -6.81 -40.16 15.55
C THR A 110 -7.50 -39.25 16.57
N GLY A 111 -8.76 -39.54 16.96
CA GLY A 111 -9.51 -38.72 17.93
C GLY A 111 -10.33 -37.56 17.37
N GLY A 112 -10.34 -37.34 16.05
CA GLY A 112 -11.07 -36.23 15.42
C GLY A 112 -12.60 -36.27 15.53
N GLY A 113 -13.16 -37.37 16.05
CA GLY A 113 -14.59 -37.50 16.37
C GLY A 113 -14.92 -37.40 17.87
N SER A 114 -13.94 -37.02 18.71
CA SER A 114 -14.10 -36.89 20.17
C SER A 114 -13.93 -35.44 20.56
N TYR A 115 -15.04 -34.76 20.87
CA TYR A 115 -15.06 -33.32 21.09
C TYR A 115 -14.99 -32.97 22.57
N ALA A 116 -14.14 -32.00 22.90
CA ALA A 116 -14.18 -31.34 24.20
C ALA A 116 -15.26 -30.25 24.18
N ILE A 117 -16.05 -30.18 25.25
CA ILE A 117 -17.21 -29.29 25.35
C ILE A 117 -17.33 -28.71 26.76
N VAL A 118 -18.04 -27.59 26.89
CA VAL A 118 -18.49 -27.07 28.19
C VAL A 118 -19.75 -27.82 28.61
N GLY A 119 -19.71 -28.51 29.76
CA GLY A 119 -20.86 -29.27 30.24
C GLY A 119 -20.73 -29.81 31.66
N SER A 120 -21.80 -30.41 32.17
CA SER A 120 -21.80 -31.13 33.45
C SER A 120 -21.41 -32.60 33.26
N LEU A 121 -20.70 -33.16 34.23
CA LEU A 121 -20.44 -34.61 34.33
C LEU A 121 -21.66 -35.38 34.85
N GLU A 122 -22.62 -34.71 35.48
CA GLU A 122 -23.83 -35.34 35.98
C GLU A 122 -24.59 -36.02 34.83
N GLY A 123 -24.85 -37.33 34.98
CA GLY A 123 -25.52 -38.14 33.96
C GLY A 123 -24.68 -38.50 32.73
N LYS A 124 -23.38 -38.14 32.67
CA LYS A 124 -22.48 -38.50 31.56
C LYS A 124 -21.46 -39.56 31.96
N THR A 125 -21.72 -40.81 31.58
CA THR A 125 -20.75 -41.91 31.69
C THR A 125 -19.66 -41.80 30.61
N GLY A 126 -18.41 -42.10 30.97
CA GLY A 126 -17.28 -42.08 30.04
C GLY A 126 -16.76 -40.68 29.67
N TYR A 127 -16.95 -39.69 30.53
CA TYR A 127 -16.39 -38.34 30.39
C TYR A 127 -15.52 -37.99 31.60
N THR A 128 -14.55 -37.11 31.38
CA THR A 128 -13.70 -36.54 32.43
C THR A 128 -13.58 -35.04 32.28
N ASP A 129 -13.41 -34.35 33.41
CA ASP A 129 -13.01 -32.94 33.50
C ASP A 129 -11.63 -32.76 34.14
N SER A 130 -10.90 -33.86 34.31
CA SER A 130 -9.59 -33.91 34.95
C SER A 130 -8.48 -33.78 33.92
N TRP A 131 -7.78 -32.64 33.92
CA TRP A 131 -6.80 -32.30 32.90
C TRP A 131 -5.37 -32.25 33.44
N GLN A 132 -4.43 -32.66 32.61
CA GLN A 132 -2.99 -32.47 32.76
C GLN A 132 -2.52 -31.39 31.78
N VAL A 133 -1.66 -30.50 32.27
CA VAL A 133 -1.10 -29.37 31.51
C VAL A 133 0.42 -29.51 31.46
N THR A 134 0.98 -29.39 30.25
CA THR A 134 2.44 -29.39 30.04
C THR A 134 2.83 -28.22 29.11
N PRO A 135 3.96 -27.52 29.34
CA PRO A 135 4.42 -26.46 28.44
C PRO A 135 4.55 -26.93 26.99
N SER A 136 4.19 -26.06 26.04
CA SER A 136 4.38 -26.32 24.62
C SER A 136 5.86 -26.24 24.24
N THR A 137 6.29 -27.16 23.39
CA THR A 137 7.65 -27.18 22.82
C THR A 137 7.72 -26.53 21.43
N VAL A 138 6.62 -25.94 20.95
CA VAL A 138 6.55 -25.31 19.63
C VAL A 138 7.27 -23.96 19.63
N ALA A 139 8.30 -23.83 18.80
CA ALA A 139 9.23 -22.68 18.80
C ALA A 139 8.55 -21.29 18.65
N ASN A 140 7.43 -21.20 17.91
CA ASN A 140 6.71 -19.94 17.70
C ASN A 140 5.53 -19.74 18.67
N LEU A 141 5.32 -20.66 19.62
CA LEU A 141 4.24 -20.63 20.61
C LEU A 141 4.74 -21.11 21.98
N THR A 142 5.94 -20.66 22.37
CA THR A 142 6.67 -21.13 23.57
C THR A 142 5.98 -20.77 24.90
N HIS A 143 4.98 -19.89 24.87
CA HIS A 143 4.14 -19.53 26.02
C HIS A 143 2.79 -20.27 26.05
N GLY A 144 2.58 -21.24 25.15
CA GLY A 144 1.38 -22.08 25.14
C GLY A 144 1.58 -23.39 25.89
N PHE A 145 0.51 -24.17 26.00
CA PHE A 145 0.45 -25.42 26.73
C PHE A 145 -0.24 -26.51 25.92
N PHE A 146 0.22 -27.74 26.08
CA PHE A 146 -0.55 -28.92 25.69
C PHE A 146 -1.46 -29.33 26.85
N ILE A 147 -2.70 -29.64 26.51
CA ILE A 147 -3.72 -30.09 27.46
C ILE A 147 -4.18 -31.49 27.07
N ASN A 148 -4.19 -32.41 28.01
CA ASN A 148 -4.71 -33.77 27.84
C ASN A 148 -5.44 -34.23 29.08
N GLU A 149 -6.28 -35.25 28.93
CA GLU A 149 -6.92 -35.92 30.05
C GLU A 149 -5.86 -36.49 31.00
N LYS A 150 -6.03 -36.31 32.31
CA LYS A 150 -5.06 -36.77 33.32
C LYS A 150 -4.85 -38.28 33.19
N GLY A 151 -3.59 -38.70 33.08
CA GLY A 151 -3.21 -40.11 32.88
C GLY A 151 -3.24 -40.58 31.42
N ILE A 152 -3.71 -39.77 30.47
CA ILE A 152 -3.77 -40.12 29.04
C ILE A 152 -2.89 -39.16 28.21
N THR A 153 -1.57 -39.32 28.32
CA THR A 153 -0.59 -38.39 27.75
C THR A 153 -0.63 -38.29 26.21
N LYS A 154 -1.16 -39.31 25.53
CA LYS A 154 -1.25 -39.43 24.07
C LYS A 154 -2.39 -38.62 23.42
N ASN A 155 -3.35 -38.11 24.20
CA ASN A 155 -4.55 -37.42 23.70
C ASN A 155 -4.44 -35.91 23.96
N LYS A 156 -3.78 -35.14 23.08
CA LYS A 156 -3.74 -33.68 23.22
C LYS A 156 -4.96 -33.03 22.59
N LEU A 157 -5.55 -32.03 23.26
CA LEU A 157 -6.52 -31.14 22.64
C LEU A 157 -5.91 -30.49 21.39
N ASN A 158 -6.65 -30.45 20.29
CA ASN A 158 -6.16 -30.06 18.98
C ASN A 158 -7.28 -29.45 18.12
N ASN A 159 -6.90 -28.61 17.16
CA ASN A 159 -7.81 -28.15 16.11
C ASN A 159 -8.03 -29.23 15.04
N ARG A 160 -9.25 -29.76 14.97
CA ARG A 160 -9.69 -30.68 13.92
C ARG A 160 -10.80 -30.03 13.11
N ASP A 161 -10.44 -29.49 11.95
CA ASP A 161 -11.36 -28.85 11.01
C ASP A 161 -12.21 -27.73 11.65
N GLY A 162 -11.58 -26.89 12.47
CA GLY A 162 -12.24 -25.78 13.17
C GLY A 162 -13.03 -26.21 14.41
N LYS A 163 -12.77 -27.41 14.94
CA LYS A 163 -13.44 -27.98 16.13
C LYS A 163 -12.42 -28.37 17.17
N LEU A 164 -12.71 -28.11 18.45
CA LEU A 164 -11.87 -28.55 19.56
C LEU A 164 -12.08 -30.05 19.79
N ALA A 165 -11.13 -30.84 19.34
CA ALA A 165 -11.14 -32.30 19.47
C ALA A 165 -9.78 -32.78 19.97
N PHE A 166 -9.48 -34.07 19.81
CA PHE A 166 -8.18 -34.62 20.16
C PHE A 166 -7.36 -35.03 18.93
N TRP A 167 -6.04 -35.06 19.13
CA TRP A 167 -5.10 -35.69 18.22
C TRP A 167 -4.27 -36.75 18.94
N THR A 168 -4.43 -38.00 18.51
CA THR A 168 -3.59 -39.12 18.96
C THR A 168 -2.26 -39.10 18.20
N GLY A 169 -1.15 -38.87 18.91
CA GLY A 169 0.20 -39.10 18.37
C GLY A 169 1.14 -37.91 18.29
N GLY A 170 0.77 -36.70 18.72
CA GLY A 170 1.77 -35.62 18.75
C GLY A 170 1.34 -34.33 19.44
N ALA A 171 2.31 -33.42 19.51
CA ALA A 171 2.20 -32.11 20.13
C ALA A 171 2.78 -31.07 19.14
N ASP A 172 1.90 -30.33 18.48
CA ASP A 172 2.22 -29.41 17.38
C ASP A 172 1.61 -28.03 17.62
N ALA A 173 1.72 -27.14 16.62
CA ALA A 173 1.11 -25.81 16.71
C ALA A 173 -0.42 -25.93 16.92
N GLY A 174 -1.09 -26.82 16.20
CA GLY A 174 -2.54 -27.06 16.30
C GLY A 174 -3.01 -27.60 17.65
N SER A 175 -2.09 -28.08 18.50
CA SER A 175 -2.35 -28.57 19.85
C SER A 175 -1.99 -27.57 20.96
N THR A 176 -1.36 -26.45 20.59
CA THR A 176 -0.84 -25.49 21.56
C THR A 176 -1.93 -24.50 21.95
N ILE A 177 -2.36 -24.53 23.22
CA ILE A 177 -3.35 -23.61 23.79
C ILE A 177 -2.65 -22.52 24.59
N VAL A 178 -2.95 -21.26 24.29
CA VAL A 178 -2.40 -20.08 24.95
C VAL A 178 -3.45 -19.49 25.89
N PHE A 179 -3.07 -19.30 27.15
CA PHE A 179 -3.87 -18.61 28.15
C PHE A 179 -3.44 -17.16 28.22
N SER A 180 -4.41 -16.25 28.17
CA SER A 180 -4.17 -14.81 28.21
C SER A 180 -5.07 -14.19 29.26
N ALA A 181 -4.51 -13.73 30.38
CA ALA A 181 -5.28 -13.13 31.48
C ALA A 181 -6.01 -11.87 30.99
N ILE A 182 -7.25 -11.61 31.38
CA ILE A 182 -7.99 -10.40 30.96
C ILE A 182 -7.60 -9.16 31.75
N ASN A 183 -7.11 -9.34 32.97
CA ASN A 183 -6.64 -8.30 33.84
C ASN A 183 -5.41 -8.82 34.57
N THR A 184 -4.37 -8.00 34.66
CA THR A 184 -3.24 -8.32 35.53
C THR A 184 -2.62 -7.06 36.10
N SER A 185 -2.02 -7.22 37.27
CA SER A 185 -1.25 -6.18 37.95
C SER A 185 0.20 -6.60 37.93
N PHE A 186 1.05 -5.77 37.36
CA PHE A 186 2.50 -5.94 37.41
C PHE A 186 3.07 -5.10 38.52
N THR A 187 3.98 -5.68 39.29
CA THR A 187 4.94 -4.91 40.09
C THR A 187 6.22 -4.80 39.26
N VAL A 188 6.87 -3.64 39.23
CA VAL A 188 8.10 -3.39 38.47
C VAL A 188 9.27 -3.33 39.44
N ASN A 189 10.07 -4.40 39.48
CA ASN A 189 11.33 -4.48 40.20
C ASN A 189 12.18 -5.64 39.64
N MET A 190 13.39 -5.84 40.17
CA MET A 190 14.28 -6.87 39.66
C MET A 190 13.92 -8.31 40.07
N SER A 191 12.93 -8.54 40.95
CA SER A 191 12.42 -9.90 41.25
C SER A 191 11.28 -10.33 40.33
N THR A 192 10.65 -9.37 39.65
CA THR A 192 9.49 -9.58 38.76
C THR A 192 9.81 -9.32 37.29
N GLY A 193 11.07 -9.01 36.98
CA GLY A 193 11.55 -8.79 35.63
C GLY A 193 13.04 -8.47 35.57
N THR A 194 13.54 -8.25 34.36
CA THR A 194 14.98 -8.09 34.10
C THR A 194 15.24 -6.98 33.08
N PHE A 195 16.46 -6.43 33.11
CA PHE A 195 16.90 -5.52 32.06
C PHE A 195 17.26 -6.28 30.79
N THR A 196 16.69 -5.87 29.67
CA THR A 196 16.85 -6.53 28.36
C THR A 196 17.65 -5.69 27.36
N LYS A 197 17.76 -4.37 27.59
CA LYS A 197 18.67 -3.48 26.86
C LYS A 197 19.50 -2.66 27.84
N SER A 198 20.81 -2.61 27.62
CA SER A 198 21.74 -1.93 28.50
C SER A 198 22.96 -1.43 27.73
N ASN A 199 23.68 -0.50 28.34
CA ASN A 199 25.00 -0.12 27.86
C ASN A 199 25.97 -1.33 27.92
N PRO A 200 27.10 -1.30 27.19
CA PRO A 200 28.05 -2.43 27.16
C PRO A 200 28.55 -2.89 28.53
N ALA A 201 28.68 -1.96 29.48
CA ALA A 201 29.10 -2.24 30.85
C ALA A 201 27.99 -2.78 31.75
N LYS A 202 26.74 -2.84 31.27
CA LYS A 202 25.53 -3.24 32.03
C LYS A 202 25.32 -2.47 33.34
N THR A 203 25.82 -1.24 33.39
CA THR A 203 25.66 -0.33 34.54
C THR A 203 24.37 0.47 34.44
N TYR A 204 23.92 0.75 33.21
CA TYR A 204 22.66 1.42 32.96
C TYR A 204 21.86 0.71 31.87
N ALA A 205 20.54 0.77 32.00
CA ALA A 205 19.59 0.10 31.12
C ALA A 205 18.63 1.10 30.48
N SER A 206 18.07 0.73 29.33
CA SER A 206 17.03 1.47 28.62
C SER A 206 15.71 0.68 28.57
N GLU A 207 15.71 -0.58 29.00
CA GLU A 207 14.54 -1.46 28.93
C GLU A 207 14.54 -2.47 30.07
N TRP A 208 13.42 -2.57 30.76
CA TRP A 208 13.06 -3.63 31.70
C TRP A 208 11.84 -4.38 31.15
N LYS A 209 11.83 -5.71 31.26
CA LYS A 209 10.69 -6.56 30.92
C LYS A 209 10.28 -7.45 32.06
N SER A 210 8.98 -7.63 32.26
CA SER A 210 8.45 -8.57 33.24
C SER A 210 8.84 -10.02 32.93
N THR A 211 8.99 -10.85 33.96
CA THR A 211 9.17 -12.31 33.80
C THR A 211 7.94 -12.99 33.19
N ALA A 212 6.75 -12.42 33.37
CA ALA A 212 5.56 -12.87 32.66
C ALA A 212 5.74 -12.65 31.15
N THR A 213 5.25 -13.61 30.36
CA THR A 213 5.41 -13.64 28.90
C THR A 213 4.11 -13.33 28.15
N ASN A 214 2.94 -13.39 28.80
CA ASN A 214 1.64 -13.06 28.19
C ASN A 214 0.56 -12.69 29.25
N PRO A 215 0.21 -11.39 29.42
CA PRO A 215 0.90 -10.23 28.84
C PRO A 215 2.33 -10.11 29.36
N GLN A 216 3.19 -9.39 28.63
CA GLN A 216 4.51 -8.99 29.09
C GLN A 216 4.58 -7.47 29.16
N LEU A 217 4.73 -6.92 30.37
CA LEU A 217 4.93 -5.49 30.56
C LEU A 217 6.38 -5.12 30.17
N THR A 218 6.52 -4.06 29.38
CA THR A 218 7.82 -3.43 29.09
C THR A 218 7.84 -2.03 29.67
N VAL A 219 8.93 -1.68 30.36
CA VAL A 219 9.22 -0.33 30.84
C VAL A 219 10.49 0.14 30.15
N SER A 220 10.44 1.27 29.43
CA SER A 220 11.55 1.69 28.57
C SER A 220 11.77 3.20 28.54
N THR A 221 12.99 3.59 28.16
CA THR A 221 13.46 4.96 27.93
C THR A 221 14.24 5.03 26.62
N GLU A 222 14.39 6.23 26.06
CA GLU A 222 15.13 6.44 24.80
C GLU A 222 16.64 6.19 24.98
N GLN A 223 17.20 6.62 26.11
CA GLN A 223 18.60 6.42 26.48
C GLN A 223 18.72 5.43 27.66
N ASN A 224 19.96 5.09 28.04
CA ASN A 224 20.21 4.16 29.14
C ASN A 224 20.09 4.86 30.50
N ASP A 225 18.86 5.21 30.91
CA ASP A 225 18.57 6.04 32.08
C ASP A 225 17.92 5.26 33.25
N PHE A 226 18.00 3.93 33.21
CA PHE A 226 17.67 3.07 34.33
C PHE A 226 18.93 2.55 35.02
N GLY A 227 18.84 2.42 36.34
CA GLY A 227 19.76 1.63 37.14
C GLY A 227 19.01 0.82 38.18
N LYS A 228 19.75 0.24 39.12
CA LYS A 228 19.18 -0.45 40.27
C LYS A 228 19.98 -0.20 41.53
N THR A 229 19.32 -0.23 42.68
CA THR A 229 19.99 -0.22 43.99
C THR A 229 20.66 -1.56 44.24
N ALA A 230 21.77 -1.55 45.00
CA ALA A 230 22.52 -2.77 45.31
C ALA A 230 21.78 -3.67 46.32
N ASP A 231 21.02 -3.08 47.24
CA ASP A 231 20.55 -3.78 48.46
C ASP A 231 19.24 -4.56 48.25
N ASN A 232 18.29 -3.97 47.53
CA ASN A 232 16.94 -4.52 47.33
C ASN A 232 16.55 -4.69 45.85
N GLY A 233 17.44 -4.29 44.92
CA GLY A 233 17.18 -4.38 43.49
C GLY A 233 16.02 -3.49 43.01
N ASN A 234 15.71 -2.41 43.74
CA ASN A 234 14.74 -1.42 43.29
C ASN A 234 15.24 -0.70 42.03
N LEU A 235 14.31 -0.39 41.14
CA LEU A 235 14.60 0.39 39.94
C LEU A 235 15.02 1.81 40.36
N VAL A 236 16.00 2.37 39.68
CA VAL A 236 16.40 3.78 39.81
C VAL A 236 16.21 4.45 38.46
N ILE A 237 15.49 5.57 38.44
CA ILE A 237 15.24 6.34 37.22
C ILE A 237 16.06 7.62 37.28
N TYR A 238 16.82 7.89 36.22
CA TYR A 238 17.64 9.09 36.07
C TYR A 238 17.07 10.00 34.98
N SER A 239 17.43 11.28 35.00
CA SER A 239 17.06 12.22 33.93
C SER A 239 18.02 12.24 32.74
N GLY A 240 19.07 11.43 32.72
CA GLY A 240 19.98 11.36 31.58
C GLY A 240 20.96 12.54 31.46
N GLY A 241 21.90 12.44 30.52
CA GLY A 241 23.01 13.41 30.36
C GLY A 241 22.60 14.78 29.84
N ASP A 242 21.48 14.84 29.12
CA ASP A 242 20.80 16.05 28.64
C ASP A 242 19.80 16.61 29.68
N GLY A 243 19.62 15.90 30.80
CA GLY A 243 18.76 16.29 31.90
C GLY A 243 17.27 16.08 31.65
N ASN A 244 16.89 15.33 30.62
CA ASN A 244 15.49 14.93 30.36
C ASN A 244 15.35 13.44 30.01
N ASN A 245 14.36 12.77 30.58
CA ASN A 245 14.06 11.37 30.28
C ASN A 245 12.54 11.12 30.20
N ASN A 246 12.10 10.45 29.14
CA ASN A 246 10.72 9.99 28.98
C ASN A 246 10.64 8.47 29.22
N VAL A 247 9.86 8.08 30.23
CA VAL A 247 9.61 6.69 30.58
C VAL A 247 8.28 6.23 29.99
N THR A 248 8.30 5.10 29.28
CA THR A 248 7.12 4.48 28.67
C THR A 248 6.81 3.16 29.37
N LEU A 249 5.54 2.98 29.77
CA LEU A 249 4.96 1.75 30.29
C LEU A 249 4.11 1.13 29.17
N SER A 250 4.54 0.00 28.61
CA SER A 250 3.84 -0.67 27.49
C SER A 250 3.27 -2.01 27.94
N ALA A 251 1.96 -2.19 27.76
CA ALA A 251 1.22 -3.37 28.24
C ALA A 251 1.48 -4.66 27.44
N GLY A 252 2.12 -4.55 26.27
CA GLY A 252 2.31 -5.65 25.33
C GLY A 252 1.16 -5.82 24.34
N VAL A 253 1.39 -6.63 23.30
CA VAL A 253 0.44 -6.80 22.18
C VAL A 253 -0.90 -7.35 22.67
N GLY A 254 -2.00 -6.67 22.34
CA GLY A 254 -3.36 -7.07 22.70
C GLY A 254 -3.82 -6.61 24.08
N TYR A 255 -3.08 -5.69 24.73
CA TYR A 255 -3.38 -5.18 26.06
C TYR A 255 -3.30 -3.64 26.12
N LYS A 256 -3.95 -3.07 27.13
CA LYS A 256 -3.92 -1.64 27.46
C LYS A 256 -3.54 -1.45 28.92
N VAL A 257 -2.90 -0.31 29.23
CA VAL A 257 -2.65 0.16 30.59
C VAL A 257 -3.88 0.90 31.08
N THR A 258 -4.43 0.49 32.22
CA THR A 258 -5.59 1.15 32.85
C THR A 258 -5.24 2.05 34.03
N GLY A 259 -4.00 1.93 34.51
CA GLY A 259 -3.49 2.79 35.56
C GLY A 259 -2.12 2.32 36.04
N TYR A 260 -1.45 3.18 36.80
CA TYR A 260 -0.22 2.82 37.49
C TYR A 260 -0.09 3.61 38.80
N SER A 261 0.63 3.05 39.76
CA SER A 261 1.00 3.73 40.99
C SER A 261 2.49 3.66 41.17
N ILE A 262 3.14 4.82 41.26
CA ILE A 262 4.59 4.95 41.45
C ILE A 262 4.89 5.58 42.80
N THR A 263 5.82 4.97 43.54
CA THR A 263 6.34 5.46 44.81
C THR A 263 7.85 5.67 44.70
N PHE A 264 8.29 6.92 44.82
CA PHE A 264 9.68 7.31 44.60
C PHE A 264 10.24 8.22 45.70
N LYS A 265 11.57 8.22 45.83
CA LYS A 265 12.35 9.11 46.72
C LYS A 265 13.74 9.36 46.11
N ASN A 266 14.51 10.26 46.72
CA ASN A 266 15.91 10.46 46.36
C ASN A 266 16.70 9.16 46.51
N LYS A 267 17.52 8.82 45.50
CA LYS A 267 18.44 7.67 45.58
C LYS A 267 19.46 7.86 46.71
N THR A 268 19.91 9.10 46.92
CA THR A 268 20.85 9.48 47.98
C THR A 268 20.22 10.57 48.83
N ALA A 269 20.15 10.37 50.16
CA ALA A 269 19.56 11.34 51.07
C ALA A 269 20.31 12.70 51.01
N GLY A 270 19.59 13.81 51.13
CA GLY A 270 20.16 15.15 51.06
C GLY A 270 20.68 15.57 49.68
N THR A 271 20.20 14.95 48.60
CA THR A 271 20.61 15.29 47.23
C THR A 271 20.30 16.76 46.88
N ALA A 272 21.32 17.53 46.54
CA ALA A 272 21.15 18.85 45.93
C ALA A 272 20.66 18.70 44.48
N SER A 273 19.59 19.42 44.11
CA SER A 273 18.94 19.38 42.78
C SER A 273 18.37 18.00 42.39
N PRO A 274 17.39 17.47 43.15
CA PRO A 274 16.78 16.17 42.92
C PRO A 274 16.01 16.07 41.59
N GLU A 275 15.70 14.84 41.18
CA GLU A 275 14.88 14.59 40.00
C GLU A 275 13.46 15.15 40.17
N LYS A 276 12.91 15.72 39.10
CA LYS A 276 11.53 16.17 39.01
C LYS A 276 10.75 15.26 38.08
N PHE A 277 9.67 14.67 38.57
CA PHE A 277 8.78 13.83 37.79
C PHE A 277 7.63 14.66 37.21
N THR A 278 7.33 14.50 35.93
CA THR A 278 6.06 14.95 35.35
C THR A 278 5.15 13.74 35.14
N ILE A 279 4.08 13.66 35.92
CA ILE A 279 3.13 12.53 35.94
C ILE A 279 1.73 13.09 35.70
N ALA A 280 1.06 12.61 34.65
CA ALA A 280 -0.27 13.11 34.25
C ALA A 280 -0.34 14.65 34.18
N GLY A 281 0.69 15.28 33.63
CA GLY A 281 0.80 16.74 33.47
C GLY A 281 1.14 17.53 34.73
N LYS A 282 1.41 16.88 35.87
CA LYS A 282 1.77 17.53 37.14
C LYS A 282 3.22 17.25 37.51
N GLU A 283 3.93 18.28 37.99
CA GLU A 283 5.31 18.17 38.44
C GLU A 283 5.42 17.77 39.92
N TYR A 284 6.35 16.86 40.22
CA TYR A 284 6.67 16.38 41.55
C TYR A 284 8.19 16.33 41.74
N THR A 285 8.72 17.09 42.70
CA THR A 285 10.14 17.03 43.07
C THR A 285 10.39 15.88 44.04
N ALA A 286 11.37 15.02 43.76
CA ALA A 286 11.76 13.93 44.65
C ALA A 286 12.33 14.44 45.99
N LYS A 287 11.97 13.76 47.07
CA LYS A 287 12.38 14.04 48.46
C LYS A 287 13.02 12.81 49.08
N ASP A 288 13.61 12.97 50.27
CA ASP A 288 14.18 11.84 51.01
C ASP A 288 13.07 10.90 51.52
N GLU A 289 11.90 11.45 51.88
CA GLU A 289 10.70 10.68 52.18
C GLU A 289 10.01 10.18 50.90
N ALA A 290 9.53 8.94 50.94
CA ALA A 290 8.83 8.33 49.81
C ALA A 290 7.51 9.04 49.49
N GLN A 291 7.29 9.34 48.21
CA GLN A 291 6.09 9.98 47.69
C GLN A 291 5.38 9.02 46.73
N THR A 292 4.07 8.87 46.87
CA THR A 292 3.26 8.03 45.98
C THR A 292 2.36 8.87 45.10
N VAL A 293 2.33 8.55 43.80
CA VAL A 293 1.41 9.14 42.83
C VAL A 293 0.70 7.99 42.11
N THR A 294 -0.62 8.08 42.03
CA THR A 294 -1.47 7.08 41.35
C THR A 294 -2.21 7.71 40.19
N VAL A 295 -2.13 7.07 39.03
CA VAL A 295 -2.88 7.39 37.83
C VAL A 295 -3.86 6.25 37.56
N LYS A 296 -5.12 6.58 37.27
CA LYS A 296 -6.21 5.63 37.03
C LYS A 296 -6.94 6.00 35.74
N ASP A 297 -7.87 5.14 35.34
CA ASP A 297 -8.82 5.37 34.24
C ASP A 297 -8.16 5.68 32.90
N LEU A 298 -7.00 5.05 32.67
CA LEU A 298 -6.32 5.06 31.37
C LEU A 298 -6.97 4.02 30.43
N ASP A 299 -6.88 4.25 29.12
CA ASP A 299 -7.34 3.30 28.10
C ASP A 299 -6.36 3.22 26.91
N GLU A 300 -5.07 3.30 27.22
CA GLU A 300 -4.00 3.44 26.23
C GLU A 300 -3.15 2.17 26.13
N VAL A 301 -2.63 1.85 24.94
CA VAL A 301 -1.69 0.73 24.75
C VAL A 301 -0.38 0.93 25.52
N SER A 302 -0.05 2.20 25.81
CA SER A 302 1.08 2.60 26.64
C SER A 302 0.78 3.87 27.42
N ALA A 303 1.35 4.00 28.62
CA ALA A 303 1.31 5.21 29.44
C ALA A 303 2.72 5.78 29.60
N THR A 304 2.84 7.10 29.78
CA THR A 304 4.14 7.76 29.93
C THR A 304 4.21 8.66 31.16
N PHE A 305 5.42 8.83 31.67
CA PHE A 305 5.79 9.91 32.58
C PHE A 305 7.23 10.31 32.28
N SER A 306 7.66 11.49 32.72
CA SER A 306 9.04 11.95 32.46
C SER A 306 9.75 12.36 33.73
N THR A 307 11.08 12.38 33.68
CA THR A 307 11.94 12.95 34.71
C THR A 307 12.85 14.02 34.13
N LYS A 308 13.04 15.12 34.88
CA LYS A 308 13.98 16.19 34.55
C LYS A 308 14.82 16.54 35.77
N GLY A 309 16.13 16.70 35.61
CA GLY A 309 16.99 16.98 36.76
C GLY A 309 18.49 16.80 36.51
N SER A 310 19.26 16.86 37.60
CA SER A 310 20.74 16.85 37.56
C SER A 310 21.36 15.45 37.42
N ASN A 311 20.56 14.46 36.98
CA ASN A 311 20.99 13.10 36.72
C ASN A 311 21.55 12.38 37.97
N LYS A 312 20.92 12.60 39.13
CA LYS A 312 21.30 12.00 40.44
C LYS A 312 20.48 10.77 40.79
N GLY A 313 19.37 10.56 40.09
CA GLY A 313 18.54 9.39 40.20
C GLY A 313 17.54 9.43 41.35
N ALA A 314 16.36 8.89 41.10
CA ALA A 314 15.33 8.63 42.10
C ALA A 314 15.12 7.12 42.24
N GLU A 315 15.12 6.63 43.47
CA GLU A 315 14.80 5.24 43.79
C GLU A 315 13.28 5.04 43.70
N ILE A 316 12.86 4.04 42.93
CA ILE A 316 11.48 3.62 42.79
C ILE A 316 11.23 2.45 43.75
N THR A 317 10.64 2.77 44.90
CA THR A 317 10.37 1.80 45.97
C THR A 317 9.15 0.93 45.70
N ASN A 318 8.23 1.42 44.88
CA ASN A 318 7.12 0.62 44.36
C ASN A 318 6.68 1.20 43.01
N LEU A 319 6.48 0.36 42.02
CA LEU A 319 5.79 0.73 40.79
C LEU A 319 4.87 -0.42 40.43
N THR A 320 3.57 -0.13 40.41
CA THR A 320 2.55 -1.08 39.99
C THR A 320 1.86 -0.59 38.74
N VAL A 321 1.64 -1.47 37.77
CA VAL A 321 0.98 -1.16 36.49
C VAL A 321 -0.18 -2.12 36.30
N GLN A 322 -1.38 -1.56 36.17
CA GLN A 322 -2.58 -2.31 35.86
C GLN A 322 -2.73 -2.41 34.35
N VAL A 323 -2.89 -3.62 33.84
CA VAL A 323 -3.17 -3.86 32.43
C VAL A 323 -4.41 -4.70 32.27
N VAL A 324 -5.13 -4.45 31.19
CA VAL A 324 -6.28 -5.25 30.78
C VAL A 324 -6.13 -5.68 29.34
N ARG A 325 -6.69 -6.84 29.00
CA ARG A 325 -6.75 -7.31 27.63
C ARG A 325 -7.66 -6.37 26.85
N SER A 326 -7.15 -5.87 25.74
CA SER A 326 -7.92 -5.05 24.83
C SER A 326 -8.73 -5.97 23.93
N PHE A 327 -10.05 -5.84 24.01
CA PHE A 327 -10.94 -6.41 23.02
C PHE A 327 -11.24 -5.30 22.02
N ALA A 328 -10.80 -5.47 20.77
CA ALA A 328 -11.30 -4.61 19.71
C ALA A 328 -12.81 -4.87 19.59
N GLN A 329 -13.63 -3.86 19.84
CA GLN A 329 -15.05 -3.98 19.59
C GLN A 329 -15.22 -4.14 18.07
N ALA A 330 -15.72 -5.30 17.65
CA ALA A 330 -16.04 -5.52 16.25
C ALA A 330 -17.07 -4.46 15.83
N GLU A 331 -16.73 -3.69 14.81
CA GLU A 331 -17.64 -2.70 14.26
C GLU A 331 -18.86 -3.41 13.64
N PRO A 332 -20.05 -2.80 13.68
CA PRO A 332 -21.24 -3.37 13.06
C PRO A 332 -20.97 -3.77 11.61
N GLN A 333 -21.27 -5.02 11.29
CA GLN A 333 -21.08 -5.58 9.96
C GLN A 333 -22.25 -6.47 9.56
N GLN A 334 -22.39 -6.72 8.25
CA GLN A 334 -23.31 -7.69 7.70
C GLN A 334 -22.54 -8.67 6.81
N ASP A 335 -22.70 -9.96 7.08
CA ASP A 335 -22.04 -11.02 6.30
C ASP A 335 -22.96 -11.40 5.13
N LEU A 336 -22.61 -10.97 3.91
CA LEU A 336 -23.48 -11.11 2.75
C LEU A 336 -23.38 -12.50 2.10
N PHE A 337 -22.15 -13.03 2.03
CA PHE A 337 -21.86 -14.34 1.49
C PHE A 337 -21.02 -15.10 2.52
N ILE A 338 -21.70 -15.94 3.30
CA ILE A 338 -21.14 -16.62 4.46
C ILE A 338 -20.39 -17.87 4.02
N TYR A 339 -19.15 -18.02 4.48
CA TYR A 339 -18.38 -19.25 4.30
C TYR A 339 -18.01 -19.85 5.65
N ASP A 340 -18.89 -20.73 6.13
CA ASP A 340 -18.71 -21.50 7.36
C ASP A 340 -18.48 -22.98 7.06
N SER A 341 -18.50 -23.85 8.08
CA SER A 341 -18.31 -25.30 7.91
C SER A 341 -19.46 -26.01 7.21
N SER A 342 -20.63 -25.37 7.03
CA SER A 342 -21.77 -25.92 6.31
C SER A 342 -21.73 -25.62 4.81
N VAL A 343 -20.95 -24.60 4.40
CA VAL A 343 -20.79 -24.21 3.00
C VAL A 343 -19.58 -24.92 2.39
N PRO A 344 -19.77 -25.75 1.34
CA PRO A 344 -18.69 -26.58 0.79
C PRO A 344 -17.65 -25.77 0.00
N HIS A 345 -18.02 -24.62 -0.56
CA HIS A 345 -17.22 -23.87 -1.53
C HIS A 345 -16.99 -22.42 -1.08
N PRO A 346 -15.80 -21.84 -1.31
CA PRO A 346 -15.51 -20.48 -0.88
C PRO A 346 -16.18 -19.44 -1.79
N TYR A 347 -16.58 -18.32 -1.19
CA TYR A 347 -16.93 -17.10 -1.90
C TYR A 347 -15.72 -16.18 -2.01
N ARG A 348 -15.45 -15.54 -3.14
CA ARG A 348 -14.27 -14.66 -3.29
C ARG A 348 -14.54 -13.45 -4.17
N ILE A 349 -13.56 -12.54 -4.24
CA ILE A 349 -13.50 -11.44 -5.20
C ILE A 349 -14.70 -10.47 -5.08
N PRO A 350 -14.73 -9.65 -4.02
CA PRO A 350 -15.82 -8.73 -3.78
C PRO A 350 -15.84 -7.61 -4.84
N ALA A 351 -17.02 -7.38 -5.42
CA ALA A 351 -17.34 -6.27 -6.31
C ALA A 351 -18.60 -5.55 -5.80
N ILE A 352 -18.63 -4.22 -5.81
CA ILE A 352 -19.79 -3.45 -5.37
C ILE A 352 -19.97 -2.17 -6.18
N ALA A 353 -21.22 -1.85 -6.52
CA ALA A 353 -21.61 -0.58 -7.13
C ALA A 353 -22.90 -0.02 -6.50
N CYS A 354 -23.08 1.28 -6.60
CA CYS A 354 -24.32 1.98 -6.23
C CYS A 354 -24.95 2.55 -7.51
N ALA A 355 -26.18 2.13 -7.81
CA ALA A 355 -26.92 2.59 -8.99
C ALA A 355 -27.55 3.98 -8.79
N ALA A 356 -27.99 4.60 -9.89
CA ALA A 356 -28.58 5.94 -9.86
C ALA A 356 -29.81 6.07 -8.94
N ASN A 357 -30.60 5.00 -8.78
CA ASN A 357 -31.73 4.89 -7.84
C ASN A 357 -31.33 4.68 -6.38
N GLY A 358 -30.04 4.46 -6.08
CA GLY A 358 -29.52 4.19 -4.74
C GLY A 358 -29.41 2.71 -4.37
N ASP A 359 -29.82 1.79 -5.24
CA ASP A 359 -29.65 0.36 -5.00
C ASP A 359 -28.15 0.02 -4.94
N LEU A 360 -27.76 -0.83 -3.99
CA LEU A 360 -26.42 -1.42 -3.94
C LEU A 360 -26.44 -2.80 -4.55
N ILE A 361 -25.44 -3.09 -5.37
CA ILE A 361 -25.27 -4.36 -6.07
C ILE A 361 -23.95 -4.96 -5.59
N ALA A 362 -24.03 -5.97 -4.74
CA ALA A 362 -22.86 -6.70 -4.22
C ALA A 362 -22.69 -8.01 -5.00
N ILE A 363 -21.48 -8.25 -5.47
CA ILE A 363 -21.11 -9.37 -6.34
C ILE A 363 -19.92 -10.12 -5.72
N CYS A 364 -19.94 -11.45 -5.80
CA CYS A 364 -18.79 -12.28 -5.48
C CYS A 364 -18.73 -13.51 -6.39
N ASP A 365 -17.54 -14.08 -6.53
CA ASP A 365 -17.35 -15.43 -7.04
C ASP A 365 -17.90 -16.44 -6.02
N ASN A 366 -18.59 -17.49 -6.49
CA ASN A 366 -18.76 -18.76 -5.80
C ASN A 366 -17.89 -19.79 -6.52
N ARG A 367 -17.06 -20.56 -5.80
CA ARG A 367 -16.03 -21.41 -6.44
C ARG A 367 -16.27 -22.92 -6.20
N PRO A 368 -17.22 -23.56 -6.89
CA PRO A 368 -17.42 -25.01 -6.82
C PRO A 368 -16.15 -25.83 -7.04
N CYS A 369 -15.26 -25.39 -7.94
CA CYS A 369 -13.97 -26.06 -8.18
C CYS A 369 -12.93 -25.87 -7.06
N GLY A 370 -13.20 -25.02 -6.06
CA GLY A 370 -12.29 -24.68 -4.97
C GLY A 370 -11.05 -23.87 -5.37
N ASN A 371 -10.93 -23.48 -6.64
CA ASN A 371 -9.77 -22.81 -7.23
C ASN A 371 -10.16 -21.50 -7.92
N ASP A 372 -9.16 -20.80 -8.48
CA ASP A 372 -9.35 -19.56 -9.23
C ASP A 372 -10.06 -19.78 -10.57
N ILE A 373 -10.61 -18.70 -11.12
CA ILE A 373 -11.18 -18.73 -12.47
C ILE A 373 -10.13 -19.23 -13.49
N GLY A 374 -10.58 -20.06 -14.44
CA GLY A 374 -9.73 -20.73 -15.42
C GLY A 374 -9.35 -22.18 -15.05
N TYR A 375 -9.53 -22.61 -13.79
CA TYR A 375 -9.30 -24.02 -13.40
C TYR A 375 -10.54 -24.91 -13.55
N GLY A 376 -11.75 -24.35 -13.46
CA GLY A 376 -12.99 -25.10 -13.50
C GLY A 376 -14.21 -24.21 -13.27
N GLU A 377 -15.26 -24.80 -12.72
CA GLU A 377 -16.51 -24.10 -12.41
C GLU A 377 -16.31 -23.02 -11.34
N VAL A 378 -16.65 -21.80 -11.72
CA VAL A 378 -16.78 -20.61 -10.87
C VAL A 378 -18.04 -19.90 -11.34
N ASP A 379 -18.85 -19.43 -10.39
CA ASP A 379 -20.08 -18.69 -10.66
C ASP A 379 -19.94 -17.26 -10.13
N VAL A 380 -20.71 -16.34 -10.69
CA VAL A 380 -20.83 -14.98 -10.19
C VAL A 380 -22.19 -14.83 -9.50
N LYS A 381 -22.17 -14.62 -8.19
CA LYS A 381 -23.36 -14.42 -7.34
C LYS A 381 -23.60 -12.97 -7.05
N CYS A 382 -24.86 -12.59 -6.92
CA CYS A 382 -25.27 -11.22 -6.62
C CYS A 382 -26.30 -11.16 -5.49
N ARG A 383 -26.21 -10.10 -4.68
CA ARG A 383 -27.27 -9.62 -3.79
C ARG A 383 -27.49 -8.14 -4.04
N ILE A 384 -28.74 -7.70 -3.88
CA ILE A 384 -29.13 -6.31 -4.06
C ILE A 384 -29.71 -5.78 -2.75
N SER A 385 -29.31 -4.57 -2.36
CA SER A 385 -29.95 -3.80 -1.30
C SER A 385 -30.66 -2.61 -1.90
N GLN A 386 -31.92 -2.38 -1.51
CA GLN A 386 -32.75 -1.27 -1.98
C GLN A 386 -32.90 -0.17 -0.92
N ASP A 387 -32.13 -0.25 0.17
CA ASP A 387 -32.26 0.62 1.35
C ASP A 387 -30.91 1.13 1.88
N ASN A 388 -29.94 1.31 0.97
CA ASN A 388 -28.57 1.75 1.28
C ASN A 388 -27.82 0.78 2.21
N GLY A 389 -27.96 -0.52 1.94
CA GLY A 389 -27.24 -1.59 2.63
C GLY A 389 -27.76 -1.92 4.02
N LYS A 390 -28.98 -1.51 4.40
CA LYS A 390 -29.56 -1.90 5.70
C LYS A 390 -30.09 -3.33 5.66
N THR A 391 -30.69 -3.73 4.55
CA THR A 391 -31.14 -5.10 4.28
C THR A 391 -30.72 -5.53 2.88
N TRP A 392 -30.57 -6.84 2.69
CA TRP A 392 -30.13 -7.44 1.44
C TRP A 392 -31.11 -8.52 0.97
N GLY A 393 -31.42 -8.48 -0.32
CA GLY A 393 -32.24 -9.47 -0.99
C GLY A 393 -31.59 -10.86 -1.04
N LYS A 394 -32.35 -11.82 -1.60
CA LYS A 394 -31.89 -13.18 -1.82
C LYS A 394 -30.71 -13.20 -2.80
N GLU A 395 -29.76 -14.09 -2.54
CA GLU A 395 -28.69 -14.43 -3.50
C GLU A 395 -29.27 -15.02 -4.80
N PHE A 396 -28.75 -14.57 -5.94
CA PHE A 396 -29.02 -15.14 -7.27
C PHE A 396 -27.75 -15.20 -8.13
N PHE A 397 -27.81 -15.98 -9.22
CA PHE A 397 -26.73 -16.06 -10.19
C PHE A 397 -26.80 -14.89 -11.17
N LEU A 398 -25.71 -14.14 -11.25
CA LEU A 398 -25.49 -13.18 -12.33
C LEU A 398 -24.86 -13.87 -13.55
N ALA A 399 -23.97 -14.82 -13.31
CA ALA A 399 -23.43 -15.75 -14.29
C ALA A 399 -23.24 -17.12 -13.62
N ASN A 400 -23.67 -18.19 -14.28
CA ASN A 400 -23.61 -19.55 -13.75
C ASN A 400 -22.63 -20.38 -14.58
N GLY A 401 -21.54 -20.85 -13.97
CA GLY A 401 -20.58 -21.72 -14.63
C GLY A 401 -21.20 -23.08 -14.91
N MET A 402 -20.80 -23.72 -16.01
CA MET A 402 -21.30 -25.05 -16.39
C MET A 402 -20.31 -26.17 -16.05
N GLY A 403 -19.13 -25.83 -15.54
CA GLY A 403 -18.04 -26.78 -15.34
C GLY A 403 -17.72 -27.55 -16.62
N ASP A 404 -17.47 -28.85 -16.48
CA ASP A 404 -17.22 -29.72 -17.64
C ASP A 404 -18.51 -30.06 -18.44
N ASN A 405 -19.69 -29.64 -17.97
CA ASN A 405 -20.98 -29.82 -18.67
C ASN A 405 -21.31 -28.68 -19.66
N ASN A 406 -20.32 -27.90 -20.08
CA ASN A 406 -20.46 -26.71 -20.92
C ASN A 406 -20.88 -26.94 -22.39
N GLY A 407 -21.23 -28.17 -22.78
CA GLY A 407 -21.66 -28.49 -24.14
C GLY A 407 -20.60 -28.29 -25.23
N GLY A 408 -19.31 -28.19 -24.85
CA GLY A 408 -18.20 -27.89 -25.75
C GLY A 408 -17.87 -26.39 -25.86
N GLU A 409 -18.70 -25.52 -25.29
CA GLU A 409 -18.44 -24.08 -25.23
C GLU A 409 -17.54 -23.76 -24.04
N VAL A 410 -16.22 -23.94 -24.20
CA VAL A 410 -15.23 -23.82 -23.12
C VAL A 410 -15.33 -22.52 -22.33
N TRP A 411 -15.73 -21.41 -22.95
CA TRP A 411 -15.91 -20.11 -22.29
C TRP A 411 -17.01 -20.11 -21.21
N LYS A 412 -17.99 -21.04 -21.29
CA LYS A 412 -19.06 -21.22 -20.29
C LYS A 412 -18.64 -22.07 -19.08
N THR A 413 -17.41 -22.57 -19.05
CA THR A 413 -16.94 -23.43 -17.94
C THR A 413 -17.08 -22.74 -16.58
N GLY A 414 -16.69 -21.46 -16.50
CA GLY A 414 -16.77 -20.66 -15.30
C GLY A 414 -16.73 -19.18 -15.62
N PHE A 415 -17.14 -18.36 -14.66
CA PHE A 415 -17.17 -16.91 -14.69
C PHE A 415 -16.69 -16.39 -13.34
N GLY A 416 -15.74 -15.46 -13.32
CA GLY A 416 -15.20 -14.93 -12.06
C GLY A 416 -14.38 -13.66 -12.25
N ASP A 417 -13.79 -13.17 -11.16
CA ASP A 417 -13.03 -11.92 -11.15
C ASP A 417 -13.84 -10.70 -11.63
N ALA A 418 -15.08 -10.57 -11.14
CA ALA A 418 -16.01 -9.53 -11.60
C ALA A 418 -15.52 -8.11 -11.27
N ALA A 419 -15.70 -7.21 -12.23
CA ALA A 419 -15.56 -5.76 -12.10
C ALA A 419 -16.88 -5.08 -12.50
N VAL A 420 -17.41 -4.20 -11.66
CA VAL A 420 -18.77 -3.64 -11.82
C VAL A 420 -18.79 -2.11 -11.82
N VAL A 421 -19.63 -1.53 -12.67
CA VAL A 421 -20.05 -0.13 -12.63
C VAL A 421 -21.56 -0.04 -12.78
N ALA A 422 -22.17 0.90 -12.08
CA ALA A 422 -23.53 1.36 -12.37
C ALA A 422 -23.45 2.80 -12.90
N ASP A 423 -24.23 3.13 -13.92
CA ASP A 423 -24.21 4.48 -14.50
C ASP A 423 -24.66 5.52 -13.47
N ALA A 424 -23.96 6.65 -13.41
CA ALA A 424 -24.22 7.69 -12.43
C ALA A 424 -25.59 8.37 -12.61
N GLU A 425 -26.14 8.35 -13.82
CA GLU A 425 -27.39 9.04 -14.17
C GLU A 425 -28.54 8.10 -14.58
N ARG A 426 -28.22 6.87 -14.98
CA ARG A 426 -29.18 5.86 -15.44
C ARG A 426 -29.14 4.63 -14.55
N ASN A 427 -30.27 3.95 -14.44
CA ASN A 427 -30.33 2.65 -13.76
C ASN A 427 -29.87 1.53 -14.69
N GLU A 428 -28.60 1.61 -15.09
CA GLU A 428 -27.89 0.67 -15.94
C GLU A 428 -26.64 0.18 -15.22
N VAL A 429 -26.32 -1.10 -15.38
CA VAL A 429 -25.17 -1.76 -14.74
C VAL A 429 -24.40 -2.52 -15.79
N LEU A 430 -23.07 -2.42 -15.73
CA LEU A 430 -22.15 -3.23 -16.53
C LEU A 430 -21.27 -4.03 -15.59
N VAL A 431 -21.20 -5.34 -15.82
CA VAL A 431 -20.25 -6.24 -15.16
C VAL A 431 -19.35 -6.87 -16.20
N MET A 432 -18.05 -6.67 -16.06
CA MET A 432 -17.02 -7.34 -16.84
C MET A 432 -16.39 -8.45 -15.99
N MET A 433 -16.11 -9.61 -16.55
CA MET A 433 -15.58 -10.76 -15.80
C MET A 433 -14.69 -11.63 -16.68
N VAL A 434 -13.80 -12.41 -16.06
CA VAL A 434 -13.08 -13.49 -16.73
C VAL A 434 -14.03 -14.67 -16.95
N CYS A 435 -13.86 -15.39 -18.05
CA CYS A 435 -14.62 -16.62 -18.31
C CYS A 435 -13.77 -17.76 -18.88
N GLY A 436 -14.33 -18.97 -18.80
CA GLY A 436 -13.79 -20.18 -19.38
C GLY A 436 -12.80 -20.95 -18.51
N LYS A 437 -11.95 -21.76 -19.17
CA LYS A 437 -11.05 -22.73 -18.53
C LYS A 437 -9.58 -22.50 -18.87
N THR A 438 -9.16 -21.24 -18.87
CA THR A 438 -7.77 -20.85 -19.15
C THR A 438 -7.29 -19.89 -18.08
N ILE A 439 -6.31 -20.30 -17.29
CA ILE A 439 -5.73 -19.45 -16.25
C ILE A 439 -4.90 -18.32 -16.87
N CYS A 440 -4.90 -17.15 -16.22
CA CYS A 440 -4.36 -15.91 -16.79
C CYS A 440 -2.89 -16.03 -17.26
N HIS A 441 -2.02 -16.71 -16.52
CA HIS A 441 -0.61 -16.86 -16.90
C HIS A 441 -0.39 -17.83 -18.08
N ASN A 442 -1.33 -18.74 -18.33
CA ASN A 442 -1.25 -19.72 -19.42
C ASN A 442 -1.90 -19.21 -20.72
N GLY A 443 -2.69 -18.14 -20.66
CA GLY A 443 -3.38 -17.60 -21.83
C GLY A 443 -2.43 -17.25 -22.99
N ASN A 444 -2.90 -17.54 -24.21
CA ASN A 444 -2.21 -17.31 -25.46
C ASN A 444 -3.17 -16.82 -26.56
N TYR A 445 -3.50 -15.53 -26.53
CA TYR A 445 -4.24 -14.88 -27.59
C TYR A 445 -3.41 -14.82 -28.87
N ILE A 446 -3.99 -15.29 -29.96
CA ILE A 446 -3.43 -15.25 -31.31
C ILE A 446 -4.59 -14.79 -32.20
N PRO A 447 -4.51 -13.61 -32.83
CA PRO A 447 -5.60 -13.12 -33.67
C PRO A 447 -5.89 -14.08 -34.81
N ASP A 448 -7.17 -14.39 -35.01
CA ASP A 448 -7.68 -15.19 -36.15
C ASP A 448 -7.11 -16.63 -36.25
N ASP A 449 -6.59 -17.19 -35.15
CA ASP A 449 -6.00 -18.54 -35.11
C ASP A 449 -6.79 -19.50 -34.19
N PRO A 450 -7.19 -20.70 -34.66
CA PRO A 450 -7.89 -21.68 -33.84
C PRO A 450 -7.06 -22.24 -32.66
N ALA A 451 -5.73 -22.11 -32.69
CA ALA A 451 -4.86 -22.41 -31.55
C ALA A 451 -4.94 -21.35 -30.44
N SER A 452 -5.65 -20.23 -30.66
CA SER A 452 -5.81 -19.18 -29.68
C SER A 452 -6.58 -19.67 -28.45
N ASN A 453 -5.93 -19.57 -27.30
CA ASN A 453 -6.53 -19.90 -26.02
C ASN A 453 -6.18 -18.83 -24.97
N PRO A 454 -6.80 -17.63 -25.03
CA PRO A 454 -6.60 -16.58 -24.05
C PRO A 454 -7.37 -16.85 -22.75
N ASN A 455 -7.08 -16.05 -21.73
CA ASN A 455 -7.97 -15.87 -20.59
C ASN A 455 -9.18 -15.05 -21.05
N ARG A 456 -10.33 -15.70 -21.24
CA ARG A 456 -11.47 -15.09 -21.94
C ARG A 456 -12.19 -14.08 -21.07
N ILE A 457 -12.96 -13.20 -21.70
CA ILE A 457 -13.69 -12.13 -21.04
C ILE A 457 -15.16 -12.22 -21.41
N ALA A 458 -16.03 -12.11 -20.42
CA ALA A 458 -17.47 -11.99 -20.62
C ALA A 458 -17.99 -10.67 -20.03
N ARG A 459 -19.18 -10.26 -20.47
CA ARG A 459 -19.94 -9.16 -19.88
C ARG A 459 -21.37 -9.58 -19.53
N VAL A 460 -21.94 -8.91 -18.53
CA VAL A 460 -23.37 -8.94 -18.20
C VAL A 460 -23.85 -7.49 -18.06
N ARG A 461 -25.08 -7.21 -18.52
CA ARG A 461 -25.72 -5.91 -18.36
C ARG A 461 -26.97 -6.01 -17.52
N GLY A 462 -27.19 -5.00 -16.68
CA GLY A 462 -28.39 -4.82 -15.87
C GLY A 462 -29.14 -3.57 -16.26
N THR A 463 -30.47 -3.63 -16.28
CA THR A 463 -31.37 -2.47 -16.42
C THR A 463 -32.47 -2.55 -15.38
N TYR A 464 -32.88 -1.41 -14.84
CA TYR A 464 -33.97 -1.37 -13.86
C TYR A 464 -35.32 -1.17 -14.54
N ASP A 465 -36.26 -2.07 -14.26
CA ASP A 465 -37.64 -1.92 -14.68
C ASP A 465 -38.40 -1.11 -13.63
N GLU A 466 -38.74 0.13 -13.98
CA GLU A 466 -39.45 1.05 -13.10
C GLU A 466 -40.89 0.60 -12.77
N ALA A 467 -41.54 -0.18 -13.63
CA ALA A 467 -42.90 -0.66 -13.41
C ALA A 467 -42.92 -1.82 -12.41
N THR A 468 -41.95 -2.74 -12.49
CA THR A 468 -41.85 -3.88 -11.58
C THR A 468 -40.98 -3.63 -10.36
N LYS A 469 -40.19 -2.55 -10.36
CA LYS A 469 -39.18 -2.24 -9.33
C LYS A 469 -38.15 -3.36 -9.15
N GLN A 470 -37.74 -3.95 -10.27
CA GLN A 470 -36.80 -5.08 -10.32
C GLN A 470 -35.71 -4.83 -11.35
N TRP A 471 -34.50 -5.34 -11.07
CA TRP A 471 -33.42 -5.39 -12.06
C TRP A 471 -33.63 -6.55 -13.03
N LYS A 472 -33.41 -6.28 -14.32
CA LYS A 472 -33.35 -7.26 -15.40
C LYS A 472 -31.93 -7.38 -15.89
N TRP A 473 -31.45 -8.61 -15.98
CA TRP A 473 -30.07 -8.93 -16.37
C TRP A 473 -30.05 -9.67 -17.69
N THR A 474 -29.03 -9.41 -18.52
CA THR A 474 -28.76 -10.23 -19.70
C THR A 474 -28.09 -11.55 -19.31
N ASP A 475 -28.19 -12.56 -20.19
CA ASP A 475 -27.27 -13.70 -20.11
C ASP A 475 -25.81 -13.23 -20.30
N PRO A 476 -24.81 -13.98 -19.80
CA PRO A 476 -23.40 -13.67 -20.06
C PRO A 476 -23.07 -13.69 -21.55
N GLU A 477 -22.38 -12.66 -22.02
CA GLU A 477 -21.93 -12.51 -23.39
C GLU A 477 -20.40 -12.56 -23.44
N GLU A 478 -19.84 -13.46 -24.24
CA GLU A 478 -18.40 -13.56 -24.50
C GLU A 478 -17.93 -12.37 -25.38
N VAL A 479 -16.91 -11.64 -24.94
CA VAL A 479 -16.42 -10.40 -25.59
C VAL A 479 -14.90 -10.35 -25.76
N THR A 480 -14.21 -11.49 -25.71
CA THR A 480 -12.74 -11.58 -25.83
C THR A 480 -12.22 -10.81 -27.04
N GLU A 481 -12.79 -11.02 -28.23
CA GLU A 481 -12.31 -10.35 -29.44
C GLU A 481 -12.43 -8.82 -29.33
N SER A 482 -13.50 -8.30 -28.73
CA SER A 482 -13.70 -6.85 -28.57
C SER A 482 -12.63 -6.19 -27.70
N ILE A 483 -11.99 -6.95 -26.80
CA ILE A 483 -10.95 -6.45 -25.90
C ILE A 483 -9.56 -6.74 -26.43
N TYR A 484 -9.29 -7.97 -26.85
CA TYR A 484 -7.95 -8.39 -27.26
C TYR A 484 -7.52 -7.75 -28.59
N ARG A 485 -8.45 -7.42 -29.49
CA ARG A 485 -8.13 -6.72 -30.75
C ARG A 485 -7.53 -5.34 -30.52
N LEU A 486 -7.75 -4.72 -29.36
CA LEU A 486 -7.13 -3.44 -28.97
C LEU A 486 -5.61 -3.53 -28.82
N PHE A 487 -5.09 -4.73 -28.60
CA PHE A 487 -3.68 -5.00 -28.33
C PHE A 487 -3.00 -5.74 -29.48
N VAL A 488 -3.55 -5.64 -30.69
CA VAL A 488 -2.94 -6.17 -31.91
C VAL A 488 -2.24 -5.02 -32.63
N ASP A 489 -0.97 -5.22 -32.98
CA ASP A 489 -0.21 -4.23 -33.73
C ASP A 489 -0.55 -4.24 -35.23
N GLU A 490 0.03 -3.29 -35.98
CA GLU A 490 -0.15 -3.14 -37.43
C GLU A 490 0.25 -4.37 -38.26
N ASN A 491 1.07 -5.29 -37.70
CA ASN A 491 1.53 -6.51 -38.35
C ASN A 491 0.66 -7.74 -37.96
N ASN A 492 -0.53 -7.49 -37.40
CA ASN A 492 -1.44 -8.52 -36.87
C ASN A 492 -0.84 -9.37 -35.73
N LYS A 493 0.13 -8.83 -34.99
CA LYS A 493 0.74 -9.53 -33.86
C LYS A 493 0.12 -9.06 -32.54
N ALA A 494 -0.32 -10.02 -31.73
CA ALA A 494 -0.77 -9.73 -30.37
C ALA A 494 0.39 -9.24 -29.50
N THR A 495 0.28 -8.01 -29.00
CA THR A 495 1.20 -7.45 -28.00
C THR A 495 0.86 -7.92 -26.59
N VAL A 496 -0.41 -8.26 -26.33
CA VAL A 496 -0.91 -8.84 -25.07
C VAL A 496 -1.57 -10.18 -25.38
N GLN A 497 -1.00 -11.27 -24.86
CA GLN A 497 -1.49 -12.64 -25.10
C GLN A 497 -2.44 -13.14 -24.00
N SER A 498 -2.48 -12.47 -22.86
CA SER A 498 -3.43 -12.80 -21.78
C SER A 498 -3.62 -11.60 -20.87
N LEU A 499 -4.82 -11.42 -20.34
CA LEU A 499 -5.15 -10.32 -19.45
C LEU A 499 -6.33 -10.65 -18.53
N PHE A 500 -6.53 -9.83 -17.50
CA PHE A 500 -7.79 -9.73 -16.75
C PHE A 500 -8.04 -8.26 -16.39
N ILE A 501 -9.31 -7.88 -16.24
CA ILE A 501 -9.69 -6.56 -15.71
C ILE A 501 -9.59 -6.63 -14.18
N GLY A 502 -9.03 -5.61 -13.54
CA GLY A 502 -8.93 -5.56 -12.09
C GLY A 502 -10.31 -5.63 -11.43
N SER A 503 -10.60 -6.75 -10.76
CA SER A 503 -11.89 -7.03 -10.11
C SER A 503 -12.24 -6.03 -8.99
N GLY A 504 -13.53 -5.78 -8.74
CA GLY A 504 -14.00 -4.73 -7.82
C GLY A 504 -14.87 -3.70 -8.53
N ARG A 505 -14.61 -2.41 -8.35
CA ARG A 505 -15.35 -1.33 -9.02
C ARG A 505 -14.63 -0.89 -10.31
N ILE A 506 -15.41 -0.69 -11.38
CA ILE A 506 -14.97 0.03 -12.58
C ILE A 506 -15.15 1.53 -12.34
N CYS A 507 -14.11 2.32 -12.63
CA CYS A 507 -14.19 3.77 -12.48
C CYS A 507 -15.01 4.38 -13.62
N GLN A 508 -16.00 5.20 -13.28
CA GLN A 508 -16.69 6.08 -14.22
C GLN A 508 -16.25 7.52 -13.96
N SER A 509 -15.89 8.24 -15.01
CA SER A 509 -15.53 9.65 -14.95
C SER A 509 -16.66 10.49 -14.34
N ARG A 510 -16.28 11.53 -13.61
CA ARG A 510 -17.18 12.56 -13.10
C ARG A 510 -17.16 13.83 -13.95
N VAL A 511 -16.15 13.98 -14.82
CA VAL A 511 -15.89 15.23 -15.55
C VAL A 511 -15.81 15.05 -17.07
N ILE A 512 -15.74 13.82 -17.58
CA ILE A 512 -15.67 13.48 -19.01
C ILE A 512 -16.93 12.70 -19.39
N LYS A 513 -17.84 13.38 -20.09
CA LYS A 513 -19.06 12.81 -20.63
C LYS A 513 -19.03 12.88 -22.15
N VAL A 514 -19.26 11.75 -22.81
CA VAL A 514 -19.28 11.63 -24.27
C VAL A 514 -20.66 11.14 -24.66
N LYS A 515 -21.43 12.01 -25.34
CA LYS A 515 -22.86 11.77 -25.64
C LYS A 515 -23.63 11.45 -24.35
N ASP A 516 -24.14 10.23 -24.24
CA ASP A 516 -25.04 9.80 -23.18
C ASP A 516 -24.30 9.41 -21.90
N TYR A 517 -23.08 8.88 -22.00
CA TYR A 517 -22.38 8.25 -20.89
C TYR A 517 -21.14 9.02 -20.45
N TYR A 518 -20.85 8.92 -19.16
CA TYR A 518 -19.53 9.25 -18.66
C TYR A 518 -18.53 8.15 -19.00
N ARG A 519 -17.31 8.55 -19.36
CA ARG A 519 -16.25 7.62 -19.77
C ARG A 519 -15.96 6.61 -18.66
N LEU A 520 -15.91 5.33 -19.01
CA LEU A 520 -15.50 4.24 -18.13
C LEU A 520 -14.00 4.00 -18.24
N TYR A 521 -13.35 3.59 -17.16
CA TYR A 521 -11.95 3.17 -17.13
C TYR A 521 -11.81 1.78 -16.49
N CYS A 522 -11.28 0.84 -17.27
CA CYS A 522 -10.91 -0.49 -16.80
C CYS A 522 -9.39 -0.64 -16.86
N SER A 523 -8.74 -0.68 -15.69
CA SER A 523 -7.35 -1.11 -15.59
C SER A 523 -7.24 -2.64 -15.69
N THR A 524 -6.25 -3.13 -16.43
CA THR A 524 -6.02 -4.56 -16.66
C THR A 524 -4.64 -4.99 -16.22
N TRP A 525 -4.49 -6.23 -15.75
CA TRP A 525 -3.21 -6.92 -15.71
C TRP A 525 -2.94 -7.56 -17.07
N THR A 526 -1.67 -7.59 -17.50
CA THR A 526 -1.29 -8.16 -18.80
C THR A 526 -0.07 -9.08 -18.70
N LYS A 527 -0.14 -10.24 -19.37
CA LYS A 527 0.93 -11.27 -19.34
C LYS A 527 2.28 -10.80 -19.88
N ASN A 528 2.28 -9.83 -20.79
CA ASN A 528 3.50 -9.22 -21.32
C ASN A 528 4.13 -8.20 -20.34
N GLY A 529 3.73 -8.19 -19.07
CA GLY A 529 4.31 -7.38 -18.01
C GLY A 529 3.49 -6.13 -17.71
N GLY A 530 3.05 -6.04 -16.45
CA GLY A 530 2.43 -4.87 -15.87
C GLY A 530 0.98 -4.63 -16.28
N ASN A 531 0.54 -3.40 -16.10
CA ASN A 531 -0.85 -3.00 -16.36
C ASN A 531 -1.06 -2.30 -17.70
N ARG A 532 -2.30 -2.32 -18.19
CA ARG A 532 -2.84 -1.40 -19.22
C ARG A 532 -4.11 -0.76 -18.66
N VAL A 533 -4.62 0.26 -19.34
CA VAL A 533 -5.96 0.78 -19.07
C VAL A 533 -6.69 0.90 -20.40
N ILE A 534 -7.94 0.45 -20.40
CA ILE A 534 -8.87 0.65 -21.50
C ILE A 534 -10.01 1.54 -21.04
N TYR A 535 -10.62 2.27 -21.98
CA TYR A 535 -11.76 3.14 -21.70
C TYR A 535 -12.91 2.90 -22.67
N SER A 536 -14.12 3.29 -22.26
CA SER A 536 -15.34 3.20 -23.08
C SER A 536 -16.19 4.44 -22.88
N ASP A 537 -16.73 4.98 -23.98
CA ASP A 537 -17.61 6.16 -24.01
C ASP A 537 -19.07 5.82 -24.29
N ASP A 538 -19.40 4.53 -24.39
CA ASP A 538 -20.71 3.99 -24.75
C ASP A 538 -21.13 2.83 -23.82
N PHE A 539 -20.74 2.95 -22.55
CA PHE A 539 -21.09 2.02 -21.48
C PHE A 539 -20.72 0.56 -21.79
N GLY A 540 -19.46 0.38 -22.25
CA GLY A 540 -18.83 -0.91 -22.50
C GLY A 540 -19.28 -1.60 -23.77
N ALA A 541 -19.92 -0.88 -24.71
CA ALA A 541 -20.24 -1.44 -26.02
C ALA A 541 -18.98 -1.52 -26.90
N THR A 542 -18.16 -0.48 -26.92
CA THR A 542 -16.84 -0.44 -27.53
C THR A 542 -15.77 0.07 -26.56
N TRP A 543 -14.51 -0.27 -26.84
CA TRP A 543 -13.38 0.00 -25.96
C TRP A 543 -12.19 0.54 -26.74
N HIS A 544 -11.33 1.27 -26.06
CA HIS A 544 -10.11 1.87 -26.59
C HIS A 544 -8.97 1.77 -25.56
N VAL A 545 -7.72 1.78 -26.00
CA VAL A 545 -6.56 1.88 -25.08
C VAL A 545 -6.42 3.32 -24.59
N LEU A 546 -6.27 3.52 -23.28
CA LEU A 546 -5.92 4.81 -22.70
C LEU A 546 -4.41 4.99 -22.73
N GLY A 547 -3.92 5.77 -23.70
CA GLY A 547 -2.50 5.87 -24.05
C GLY A 547 -2.16 5.02 -25.28
N MET A 548 -0.90 4.60 -25.40
CA MET A 548 -0.41 3.79 -26.50
C MET A 548 -0.44 2.30 -26.15
N VAL A 549 -0.55 1.42 -27.16
CA VAL A 549 -0.51 -0.04 -26.98
C VAL A 549 0.76 -0.51 -26.23
N ALA A 550 1.87 0.19 -26.46
CA ALA A 550 3.16 -0.09 -25.83
C ALA A 550 3.27 0.35 -24.36
N ASP A 551 2.40 1.26 -23.89
CA ASP A 551 2.52 1.86 -22.56
C ASP A 551 2.38 0.81 -21.46
N ARG A 552 3.21 0.92 -20.42
CA ARG A 552 3.13 0.09 -19.21
C ARG A 552 3.07 0.99 -17.98
N PRO A 553 1.90 1.55 -17.63
CA PRO A 553 1.81 2.52 -16.53
C PRO A 553 2.20 1.96 -15.15
N ALA A 554 2.21 0.64 -14.96
CA ALA A 554 2.84 -0.01 -13.82
C ALA A 554 3.50 -1.32 -14.30
N PRO A 555 4.76 -1.30 -14.76
CA PRO A 555 5.39 -2.41 -15.49
C PRO A 555 5.63 -3.69 -14.67
N ASN A 556 5.45 -3.64 -13.34
CA ASN A 556 5.51 -4.79 -12.42
C ASN A 556 4.24 -4.91 -11.55
N GLY A 557 3.17 -4.19 -11.91
CA GLY A 557 1.92 -4.23 -11.19
C GLY A 557 1.12 -5.51 -11.47
N ASP A 558 0.34 -5.94 -10.47
CA ASP A 558 -0.60 -7.06 -10.57
C ASP A 558 -2.04 -6.53 -10.70
N GLU A 559 -2.98 -6.91 -9.82
CA GLU A 559 -4.38 -6.44 -9.82
C GLU A 559 -4.50 -4.91 -9.65
N PRO A 560 -4.96 -4.18 -10.68
CA PRO A 560 -5.02 -2.72 -10.65
C PRO A 560 -6.42 -2.16 -10.38
N LYS A 561 -6.48 -0.84 -10.16
CA LYS A 561 -7.67 0.00 -10.06
C LYS A 561 -7.45 1.35 -10.74
N CYS A 562 -8.54 1.98 -11.17
CA CYS A 562 -8.54 3.36 -11.65
C CYS A 562 -9.42 4.25 -10.75
N GLU A 563 -9.10 5.53 -10.69
CA GLU A 563 -9.93 6.60 -10.13
C GLU A 563 -9.59 7.93 -10.82
N GLU A 564 -10.38 8.99 -10.62
CA GLU A 564 -10.21 10.27 -11.27
C GLU A 564 -9.86 11.39 -10.26
N LEU A 565 -8.89 12.25 -10.60
CA LEU A 565 -8.61 13.48 -9.84
C LEU A 565 -9.60 14.59 -10.22
N PRO A 566 -9.77 15.61 -9.37
CA PRO A 566 -10.68 16.71 -9.66
C PRO A 566 -10.42 17.40 -11.00
N ASP A 567 -9.16 17.45 -11.47
CA ASP A 567 -8.77 18.06 -12.74
C ASP A 567 -9.06 17.17 -13.99
N GLY A 568 -9.50 15.92 -13.79
CA GLY A 568 -9.75 14.94 -14.85
C GLY A 568 -8.58 14.00 -15.13
N THR A 569 -7.45 14.14 -14.44
CA THR A 569 -6.34 13.19 -14.48
C THR A 569 -6.80 11.82 -13.98
N VAL A 570 -6.45 10.73 -14.68
CA VAL A 570 -6.76 9.37 -14.23
C VAL A 570 -5.62 8.83 -13.37
N ILE A 571 -5.94 8.33 -12.18
CA ILE A 571 -5.02 7.63 -11.29
C ILE A 571 -5.10 6.14 -11.57
N LEU A 572 -3.95 5.49 -11.76
CA LEU A 572 -3.80 4.05 -11.64
C LEU A 572 -3.28 3.73 -10.22
N SER A 573 -3.95 2.85 -9.50
CA SER A 573 -3.45 2.21 -8.27
C SER A 573 -3.27 0.73 -8.55
N SER A 574 -2.04 0.22 -8.49
CA SER A 574 -1.76 -1.19 -8.79
C SER A 574 -1.14 -1.94 -7.62
N ARG A 575 -1.58 -3.18 -7.45
CA ARG A 575 -1.09 -4.12 -6.46
C ARG A 575 0.41 -4.37 -6.65
N MET A 576 1.16 -4.28 -5.56
CA MET A 576 2.55 -4.73 -5.46
C MET A 576 2.80 -5.35 -4.08
N ARG A 577 3.92 -6.08 -3.92
CA ARG A 577 4.32 -6.58 -2.61
C ARG A 577 4.79 -5.41 -1.73
N GLY A 578 4.24 -5.29 -0.52
CA GLY A 578 4.66 -4.26 0.44
C GLY A 578 3.91 -2.92 0.35
N GLY A 579 3.03 -2.72 -0.65
CA GLY A 579 2.33 -1.45 -0.84
C GLY A 579 1.56 -1.35 -2.15
N ARG A 580 1.58 -0.17 -2.80
CA ARG A 580 0.87 0.11 -4.06
C ARG A 580 1.77 0.85 -5.06
N TYR A 581 1.62 0.56 -6.34
CA TYR A 581 2.10 1.45 -7.40
C TYR A 581 1.03 2.51 -7.70
N PHE A 582 1.43 3.76 -7.87
CA PHE A 582 0.60 4.84 -8.38
C PHE A 582 1.19 5.41 -9.67
N ASN A 583 0.32 5.74 -10.64
CA ASN A 583 0.70 6.51 -11.82
C ASN A 583 -0.48 7.36 -12.30
N TYR A 584 -0.19 8.40 -13.09
CA TYR A 584 -1.16 9.34 -13.63
C TYR A 584 -1.24 9.28 -15.14
N TYR A 585 -2.44 9.42 -15.67
CA TYR A 585 -2.68 9.71 -17.08
C TYR A 585 -3.24 11.12 -17.23
N THR A 586 -2.55 11.95 -17.99
CA THR A 586 -2.96 13.33 -18.27
C THR A 586 -3.36 13.47 -19.73
N TYR A 587 -4.49 14.13 -19.97
CA TYR A 587 -5.04 14.32 -21.31
C TYR A 587 -4.36 15.47 -22.07
N THR A 588 -4.19 15.27 -23.38
CA THR A 588 -3.92 16.35 -24.35
C THR A 588 -5.16 16.66 -25.21
N ASP A 589 -5.98 15.64 -25.51
CA ASP A 589 -7.28 15.75 -26.16
C ASP A 589 -8.24 14.79 -25.45
N VAL A 590 -9.13 15.36 -24.63
CA VAL A 590 -10.09 14.62 -23.80
C VAL A 590 -11.07 13.86 -24.67
N ALA A 591 -11.58 14.49 -25.73
CA ALA A 591 -12.59 13.90 -26.61
C ALA A 591 -12.04 12.65 -27.32
N LYS A 592 -10.80 12.71 -27.82
CA LYS A 592 -10.14 11.56 -28.46
C LYS A 592 -9.49 10.58 -27.47
N GLY A 593 -9.46 10.95 -26.18
CA GLY A 593 -8.78 10.17 -25.16
C GLY A 593 -7.28 10.04 -25.39
N THR A 594 -6.64 11.02 -26.02
CA THR A 594 -5.18 11.05 -26.20
C THR A 594 -4.52 11.85 -25.09
N GLY A 595 -3.30 11.46 -24.74
CA GLY A 595 -2.63 11.88 -23.51
C GLY A 595 -1.47 10.95 -23.20
N THR A 596 -0.88 11.11 -22.03
CA THR A 596 0.36 10.41 -21.66
C THR A 596 0.29 9.89 -20.24
N TRP A 597 0.85 8.69 -20.03
CA TRP A 597 1.15 8.18 -18.69
C TRP A 597 2.42 8.83 -18.14
N GLY A 598 2.41 9.15 -16.85
CA GLY A 598 3.56 9.65 -16.12
C GLY A 598 4.53 8.54 -15.68
N THR A 599 5.40 8.89 -14.74
CA THR A 599 6.35 7.96 -14.12
C THR A 599 5.70 7.30 -12.90
N VAL A 600 5.60 5.97 -12.93
CA VAL A 600 5.09 5.17 -11.80
C VAL A 600 5.90 5.42 -10.52
N ALA A 601 5.22 5.46 -9.39
CA ALA A 601 5.82 5.56 -8.06
C ALA A 601 5.30 4.48 -7.12
N ALA A 602 6.16 3.99 -6.23
CA ALA A 602 5.76 3.06 -5.19
C ALA A 602 5.33 3.82 -3.92
N SER A 603 4.23 3.40 -3.33
CA SER A 603 3.76 3.80 -2.01
C SER A 603 4.07 2.68 -1.03
N VAL A 604 4.96 2.94 -0.08
CA VAL A 604 5.60 1.94 0.80
C VAL A 604 5.93 2.52 2.17
N ALA A 605 6.45 1.71 3.09
CA ALA A 605 6.82 2.18 4.43
C ALA A 605 7.87 3.31 4.40
N ASP A 606 8.88 3.21 3.53
CA ASP A 606 10.01 4.16 3.48
C ASP A 606 9.59 5.60 3.16
N ASN A 607 8.52 5.78 2.39
CA ASN A 607 7.97 7.11 2.07
C ASN A 607 6.67 7.42 2.84
N LYS A 608 6.41 6.69 3.93
CA LYS A 608 5.19 6.85 4.74
C LYS A 608 3.90 6.72 3.90
N GLY A 609 3.94 5.85 2.90
CA GLY A 609 2.82 5.54 2.02
C GLY A 609 1.86 4.49 2.60
N THR A 610 1.08 3.87 1.72
CA THR A 610 0.21 2.74 2.04
C THR A 610 1.05 1.47 2.21
N ILE A 611 0.92 0.79 3.34
CA ILE A 611 1.77 -0.36 3.70
C ILE A 611 0.94 -1.62 3.69
N ALA A 612 1.43 -2.64 2.96
CA ALA A 612 0.85 -3.97 2.92
C ALA A 612 1.90 -5.00 3.39
N VAL A 613 2.00 -5.20 4.71
CA VAL A 613 3.10 -5.93 5.36
C VAL A 613 3.14 -7.39 4.91
N ASP A 614 4.25 -7.81 4.31
CA ASP A 614 4.47 -9.17 3.80
C ASP A 614 3.34 -9.72 2.93
N ASN A 615 2.61 -8.84 2.26
CA ASN A 615 1.48 -9.22 1.43
C ASN A 615 1.42 -8.40 0.14
N SER A 616 0.53 -8.86 -0.73
CA SER A 616 0.16 -8.23 -1.98
C SER A 616 -1.30 -8.63 -2.19
N THR A 617 -2.21 -7.67 -2.34
CA THR A 617 -3.63 -7.95 -2.50
C THR A 617 -4.36 -6.89 -3.32
N ASN A 618 -5.51 -7.28 -3.88
CA ASN A 618 -6.48 -6.35 -4.44
C ASN A 618 -7.01 -5.42 -3.34
N GLY A 619 -7.18 -4.15 -3.69
CA GLY A 619 -7.68 -3.08 -2.84
C GLY A 619 -8.03 -1.86 -3.70
N GLU A 620 -8.97 -1.07 -3.22
CA GLU A 620 -9.67 -0.03 -3.98
C GLU A 620 -9.11 1.37 -3.71
N ILE A 621 -9.25 2.26 -4.68
CA ILE A 621 -8.89 3.68 -4.58
C ILE A 621 -10.15 4.52 -4.81
N MET A 622 -10.34 5.59 -4.03
CA MET A 622 -11.48 6.50 -4.17
C MET A 622 -11.08 7.94 -3.86
N ILE A 623 -11.55 8.91 -4.65
CA ILE A 623 -11.36 10.34 -4.41
C ILE A 623 -12.71 10.99 -4.09
N LEU A 624 -12.82 11.63 -2.92
CA LEU A 624 -14.07 12.21 -2.42
C LEU A 624 -13.92 13.68 -2.05
N PRO A 625 -14.94 14.52 -2.30
CA PRO A 625 -14.95 15.89 -1.80
C PRO A 625 -15.23 15.92 -0.29
N VAL A 626 -14.44 16.70 0.44
CA VAL A 626 -14.49 16.78 1.90
C VAL A 626 -14.28 18.22 2.39
N VAL A 627 -14.56 18.41 3.68
CA VAL A 627 -14.08 19.56 4.46
C VAL A 627 -13.12 19.07 5.54
N ARG A 628 -11.96 19.72 5.69
CA ARG A 628 -11.07 19.50 6.84
C ARG A 628 -11.70 20.13 8.08
N ASN A 629 -11.90 19.35 9.12
CA ASN A 629 -12.68 19.80 10.27
C ASN A 629 -11.96 20.84 11.13
N SER A 630 -10.61 20.85 11.13
CA SER A 630 -9.78 21.75 11.92
C SER A 630 -9.84 23.21 11.48
N ASP A 631 -9.87 23.47 10.17
CA ASP A 631 -9.80 24.82 9.58
C ASP A 631 -10.93 25.14 8.59
N LYS A 632 -11.83 24.18 8.36
CA LYS A 632 -12.97 24.26 7.43
C LYS A 632 -12.59 24.40 5.95
N THR A 633 -11.37 23.99 5.57
CA THR A 633 -10.94 23.98 4.17
C THR A 633 -11.73 22.96 3.36
N GLU A 634 -12.38 23.41 2.28
CA GLU A 634 -12.95 22.53 1.26
C GLU A 634 -11.86 21.99 0.34
N MET A 635 -11.85 20.68 0.13
CA MET A 635 -10.82 19.99 -0.65
C MET A 635 -11.26 18.57 -1.04
N TYR A 636 -10.31 17.74 -1.47
CA TYR A 636 -10.54 16.33 -1.77
C TYR A 636 -9.69 15.42 -0.87
N LEU A 637 -10.18 14.19 -0.68
CA LEU A 637 -9.54 13.14 0.10
C LEU A 637 -9.39 11.90 -0.76
N ALA A 638 -8.19 11.32 -0.79
CA ALA A 638 -7.93 10.01 -1.34
C ALA A 638 -8.11 8.94 -0.26
N LEU A 639 -8.78 7.83 -0.61
CA LEU A 639 -8.90 6.63 0.20
C LEU A 639 -8.26 5.45 -0.54
N GLN A 640 -7.43 4.66 0.13
CA GLN A 640 -6.86 3.42 -0.42
C GLN A 640 -7.04 2.26 0.55
N SER A 641 -7.73 1.20 0.14
CA SER A 641 -7.87 0.01 0.98
C SER A 641 -6.74 -1.00 0.74
N VAL A 642 -6.18 -1.53 1.84
CA VAL A 642 -5.20 -2.65 1.87
C VAL A 642 -5.22 -3.34 3.26
N PRO A 643 -4.77 -4.61 3.39
CA PRO A 643 -4.46 -5.27 4.65
C PRO A 643 -3.32 -4.57 5.37
N LEU A 644 -3.58 -4.19 6.62
CA LEU A 644 -2.64 -3.47 7.48
C LEU A 644 -1.71 -4.40 8.26
N GLY A 645 -2.08 -5.68 8.39
CA GLY A 645 -1.32 -6.69 9.11
C GLY A 645 -0.37 -7.49 8.23
N PRO A 646 0.51 -8.31 8.84
CA PRO A 646 1.34 -9.25 8.10
C PRO A 646 0.47 -10.29 7.39
N GLY A 647 0.85 -10.65 6.17
CA GLY A 647 0.03 -11.52 5.34
C GLY A 647 -1.34 -10.91 5.02
N ARG A 648 -2.31 -11.74 4.69
CA ARG A 648 -3.68 -11.32 4.38
C ARG A 648 -4.50 -11.17 5.67
N SER A 649 -4.22 -10.11 6.44
CA SER A 649 -4.91 -9.81 7.70
C SER A 649 -5.11 -8.32 7.93
N ASN A 650 -6.10 -7.98 8.75
CA ASN A 650 -6.41 -6.63 9.20
C ASN A 650 -6.66 -5.63 8.06
N VAL A 651 -7.55 -5.96 7.12
CA VAL A 651 -8.01 -5.00 6.10
C VAL A 651 -8.34 -3.65 6.72
N GLY A 652 -7.91 -2.58 6.06
CA GLY A 652 -8.18 -1.21 6.46
C GLY A 652 -8.18 -0.25 5.28
N VAL A 653 -8.41 1.02 5.58
CA VAL A 653 -8.49 2.13 4.62
C VAL A 653 -7.52 3.21 5.04
N TYR A 654 -6.51 3.47 4.22
CA TYR A 654 -5.66 4.65 4.32
C TYR A 654 -6.39 5.87 3.78
N TYR A 655 -6.09 7.05 4.33
CA TYR A 655 -6.59 8.32 3.81
C TYR A 655 -5.47 9.36 3.67
N LYS A 656 -5.56 10.18 2.62
CA LYS A 656 -4.63 11.28 2.31
C LYS A 656 -5.40 12.49 1.80
N GLU A 657 -5.17 13.65 2.41
CA GLU A 657 -5.67 14.91 1.92
C GLU A 657 -4.99 15.32 0.61
N LEU A 658 -5.77 15.97 -0.24
CA LEU A 658 -5.31 16.57 -1.48
C LEU A 658 -5.54 18.08 -1.34
N ALA A 659 -4.74 18.73 -0.50
CA ALA A 659 -5.00 20.10 -0.05
C ALA A 659 -4.30 21.15 -0.93
N SER A 660 -3.19 20.75 -1.54
CA SER A 660 -2.29 21.62 -2.31
C SER A 660 -1.70 20.87 -3.51
N LEU A 661 -1.02 21.62 -4.38
CA LEU A 661 -0.27 21.07 -5.49
C LEU A 661 0.73 19.99 -5.05
N GLU A 662 1.39 20.14 -3.90
CA GLU A 662 2.39 19.18 -3.43
C GLU A 662 1.83 17.75 -3.30
N ASP A 663 0.55 17.61 -2.95
CA ASP A 663 -0.12 16.31 -2.81
C ASP A 663 -0.41 15.62 -4.14
N LEU A 664 -0.39 16.38 -5.25
CA LEU A 664 -0.92 15.99 -6.55
C LEU A 664 0.05 16.22 -7.73
N LYS A 665 1.17 16.89 -7.51
CA LYS A 665 2.04 17.35 -8.60
C LYS A 665 2.63 16.21 -9.43
N ALA A 666 2.88 15.06 -8.79
CA ALA A 666 3.43 13.88 -9.43
C ALA A 666 2.98 12.60 -8.68
N PRO A 667 3.00 11.43 -9.35
CA PRO A 667 2.71 10.15 -8.70
C PRO A 667 3.57 9.89 -7.45
N ALA A 668 4.83 10.37 -7.44
CA ALA A 668 5.74 10.20 -6.31
C ALA A 668 5.30 10.93 -5.04
N THR A 669 4.71 12.12 -5.15
CA THR A 669 4.25 12.86 -3.97
C THR A 669 2.91 12.34 -3.47
N PHE A 670 2.03 11.92 -4.37
CA PHE A 670 0.79 11.21 -4.02
C PHE A 670 1.02 9.86 -3.33
N ALA A 671 2.04 9.13 -3.77
CA ALA A 671 2.42 7.84 -3.18
C ALA A 671 2.97 7.97 -1.75
N ALA A 672 3.40 9.15 -1.32
CA ALA A 672 4.06 9.39 -0.05
C ALA A 672 3.15 10.11 0.96
N ASN A 673 3.54 10.04 2.24
CA ASN A 673 2.96 10.82 3.34
C ASN A 673 1.42 10.73 3.40
N TRP A 674 0.90 9.51 3.56
CA TRP A 674 -0.52 9.30 3.82
C TRP A 674 -0.82 9.65 5.29
N ASP A 675 -1.87 10.46 5.52
CA ASP A 675 -2.12 11.12 6.80
C ASP A 675 -2.50 10.15 7.91
N GLY A 676 -3.15 9.05 7.55
CA GLY A 676 -3.61 8.07 8.51
C GLY A 676 -4.33 6.89 7.88
N LYS A 677 -4.89 6.07 8.75
CA LYS A 677 -5.60 4.86 8.37
C LYS A 677 -6.63 4.46 9.41
N HIS A 678 -7.66 3.77 8.93
CA HIS A 678 -8.69 3.12 9.72
C HIS A 678 -8.60 1.62 9.52
N GLN A 679 -8.52 0.86 10.61
CA GLN A 679 -8.48 -0.60 10.54
C GLN A 679 -9.90 -1.15 10.61
N VAL A 680 -10.34 -1.75 9.50
CA VAL A 680 -11.70 -2.27 9.34
C VAL A 680 -11.85 -3.66 9.97
N SER A 681 -10.83 -4.52 9.84
CA SER A 681 -10.83 -5.87 10.39
C SER A 681 -9.67 -6.08 11.36
N TYR A 682 -9.82 -7.02 12.29
CA TYR A 682 -8.80 -7.40 13.29
C TYR A 682 -8.42 -8.88 13.19
N ILE A 683 -8.84 -9.55 12.12
CA ILE A 683 -8.59 -10.97 11.86
C ILE A 683 -8.10 -11.16 10.42
N GLY A 684 -7.89 -12.42 10.01
CA GLY A 684 -7.57 -12.74 8.62
C GLY A 684 -8.61 -12.14 7.68
N SER A 685 -8.14 -11.36 6.72
CA SER A 685 -8.98 -10.57 5.81
C SER A 685 -8.14 -10.10 4.63
N CYS A 686 -8.74 -9.96 3.45
CA CYS A 686 -7.95 -9.56 2.27
C CYS A 686 -8.65 -8.69 1.24
N TYR A 687 -9.20 -9.27 0.17
CA TYR A 687 -9.63 -8.48 -0.97
C TYR A 687 -10.73 -7.52 -0.52
N SER A 688 -10.69 -6.29 -1.02
CA SER A 688 -11.63 -5.25 -0.63
C SER A 688 -11.96 -4.35 -1.81
N THR A 689 -13.19 -3.86 -1.82
CA THR A 689 -13.68 -2.84 -2.73
C THR A 689 -14.59 -1.87 -1.98
N MET A 690 -14.94 -0.76 -2.63
CA MET A 690 -15.85 0.22 -2.07
C MET A 690 -16.61 0.98 -3.15
N ALA A 691 -17.82 1.43 -2.79
CA ALA A 691 -18.65 2.31 -3.59
C ALA A 691 -19.22 3.45 -2.73
N TRP A 692 -19.37 4.63 -3.31
CA TRP A 692 -20.03 5.74 -2.63
C TRP A 692 -21.56 5.60 -2.78
N GLN A 693 -22.29 5.77 -1.70
CA GLN A 693 -23.74 5.57 -1.64
C GLN A 693 -24.53 6.88 -1.75
N LYS A 694 -25.81 6.80 -2.10
CA LYS A 694 -26.70 7.98 -2.19
C LYS A 694 -27.02 8.61 -0.83
N ASN A 695 -26.84 7.90 0.27
CA ASN A 695 -26.96 8.41 1.63
C ASN A 695 -25.66 9.03 2.17
N ASP A 696 -24.71 9.38 1.29
CA ASP A 696 -23.44 10.03 1.63
C ASP A 696 -22.55 9.22 2.60
N THR A 697 -22.56 7.90 2.42
CA THR A 697 -21.70 6.97 3.14
C THR A 697 -20.89 6.09 2.19
N LEU A 698 -19.80 5.52 2.70
CA LEU A 698 -18.98 4.54 2.01
C LEU A 698 -19.56 3.14 2.23
N ALA A 699 -19.95 2.45 1.15
CA ALA A 699 -20.16 1.01 1.15
C ALA A 699 -18.79 0.32 1.07
N PHE A 700 -18.33 -0.31 2.14
CA PHE A 700 -17.07 -1.06 2.17
C PHE A 700 -17.37 -2.56 2.15
N PHE A 701 -16.82 -3.28 1.18
CA PHE A 701 -17.12 -4.70 0.94
C PHE A 701 -15.82 -5.49 0.80
N TYR A 702 -15.60 -6.48 1.66
CA TYR A 702 -14.31 -7.15 1.78
C TYR A 702 -14.41 -8.61 2.24
N GLU A 703 -13.32 -9.36 2.15
CA GLU A 703 -13.24 -10.74 2.61
C GLU A 703 -12.64 -10.87 4.00
N GLU A 704 -13.20 -11.75 4.83
CA GLU A 704 -12.81 -11.94 6.22
C GLU A 704 -12.92 -13.42 6.69
N GLU A 705 -12.14 -13.78 7.71
CA GLU A 705 -12.13 -15.07 8.41
C GLU A 705 -13.18 -15.19 9.54
N THR A 706 -14.31 -14.48 9.41
CA THR A 706 -15.34 -14.31 10.44
C THR A 706 -15.75 -15.62 11.13
N TYR A 707 -15.80 -16.70 10.35
CA TYR A 707 -16.33 -18.01 10.74
C TYR A 707 -15.25 -19.09 10.90
N GLY A 708 -13.99 -18.70 11.12
CA GLY A 708 -12.85 -19.63 11.26
C GLY A 708 -12.39 -20.25 9.94
N ARG A 709 -12.94 -19.79 8.81
CA ARG A 709 -12.50 -20.03 7.44
C ARG A 709 -12.46 -18.68 6.72
N GLY A 710 -11.45 -18.46 5.89
CA GLY A 710 -11.32 -17.23 5.12
C GLY A 710 -12.34 -17.13 4.00
N TYR A 711 -12.66 -15.90 3.61
CA TYR A 711 -13.50 -15.55 2.46
C TYR A 711 -15.01 -15.47 2.71
N THR A 712 -15.43 -15.21 3.96
CA THR A 712 -16.75 -14.61 4.15
C THR A 712 -16.73 -13.19 3.60
N SER A 713 -17.68 -12.85 2.73
CA SER A 713 -17.76 -11.50 2.16
C SER A 713 -18.62 -10.60 3.04
N VAL A 714 -17.99 -9.60 3.64
CA VAL A 714 -18.51 -8.73 4.70
C VAL A 714 -18.76 -7.33 4.17
N TYR A 715 -19.93 -6.78 4.50
CA TYR A 715 -20.32 -5.39 4.23
C TYR A 715 -20.29 -4.55 5.50
N LYS A 716 -19.70 -3.35 5.39
CA LYS A 716 -19.76 -2.29 6.40
C LYS A 716 -20.08 -0.95 5.74
N GLN A 717 -20.68 -0.06 6.51
CA GLN A 717 -21.02 1.29 6.08
C GLN A 717 -20.28 2.30 6.95
N TYR A 718 -19.63 3.28 6.31
CA TYR A 718 -18.85 4.30 7.03
C TYR A 718 -19.18 5.71 6.59
N THR A 719 -19.12 6.66 7.53
CA THR A 719 -18.95 8.08 7.21
C THR A 719 -17.47 8.42 7.12
N ILE A 720 -17.12 9.49 6.39
CA ILE A 720 -15.73 9.99 6.36
C ILE A 720 -15.27 10.46 7.73
N ASP A 721 -16.17 11.08 8.50
CA ASP A 721 -15.89 11.51 9.88
C ASP A 721 -15.45 10.32 10.75
N TYR A 722 -16.15 9.20 10.67
CA TYR A 722 -15.81 7.99 11.42
C TYR A 722 -14.46 7.39 10.97
N LEU A 723 -14.27 7.19 9.65
CA LEU A 723 -13.02 6.64 9.11
C LEU A 723 -11.81 7.47 9.50
N THR A 724 -11.97 8.79 9.53
CA THR A 724 -10.86 9.73 9.72
C THR A 724 -10.77 10.24 11.16
N LYS A 725 -11.58 9.67 12.08
CA LYS A 725 -11.65 10.05 13.50
C LYS A 725 -11.87 11.55 13.70
N GLY A 726 -12.76 12.12 12.89
CA GLY A 726 -13.12 13.54 12.94
C GLY A 726 -12.13 14.48 12.26
N ALA A 727 -11.13 14.00 11.52
CA ALA A 727 -10.22 14.87 10.77
C ALA A 727 -10.92 15.52 9.56
N TYR A 728 -11.79 14.78 8.88
CA TYR A 728 -12.48 15.22 7.67
C TYR A 728 -13.97 14.84 7.71
N SER A 729 -14.82 15.68 7.12
CA SER A 729 -16.24 15.36 6.88
C SER A 729 -16.53 15.37 5.39
N TYR A 730 -17.41 14.48 4.92
CA TYR A 730 -17.86 14.50 3.53
C TYR A 730 -18.61 15.80 3.23
N LYS A 731 -18.35 16.38 2.06
CA LYS A 731 -19.06 17.57 1.57
C LYS A 731 -19.32 17.45 0.09
N LYS A 732 -20.56 17.12 -0.29
CA LYS A 732 -20.96 16.87 -1.69
C LYS A 732 -20.72 18.06 -2.62
N ASP A 733 -20.87 19.26 -2.09
CA ASP A 733 -20.94 20.54 -2.79
C ASP A 733 -19.62 21.35 -2.73
N VAL A 734 -18.48 20.69 -2.49
CA VAL A 734 -17.16 21.33 -2.68
C VAL A 734 -17.08 21.94 -4.07
N ASN A 735 -16.68 23.21 -4.16
CA ASN A 735 -16.52 23.88 -5.43
C ASN A 735 -15.29 23.35 -6.17
N ARG A 736 -15.50 22.31 -6.99
CA ARG A 736 -14.48 21.67 -7.83
C ARG A 736 -13.67 22.69 -8.62
N ASP A 737 -14.35 23.62 -9.29
CA ASP A 737 -13.70 24.53 -10.23
C ASP A 737 -12.79 25.54 -9.50
N ALA A 738 -13.22 26.02 -8.33
CA ALA A 738 -12.39 26.84 -7.46
C ALA A 738 -11.17 26.05 -6.95
N TYR A 739 -11.37 24.80 -6.54
CA TYR A 739 -10.28 23.92 -6.12
C TYR A 739 -9.26 23.70 -7.24
N VAL A 740 -9.68 23.27 -8.43
CA VAL A 740 -8.77 23.02 -9.55
C VAL A 740 -8.08 24.30 -10.00
N THR A 741 -8.80 25.44 -10.02
CA THR A 741 -8.20 26.76 -10.34
C THR A 741 -7.11 27.14 -9.33
N LYS A 742 -7.34 26.90 -8.04
CA LYS A 742 -6.33 27.10 -6.98
C LYS A 742 -5.10 26.23 -7.22
N ILE A 743 -5.28 24.92 -7.43
CA ILE A 743 -4.17 23.97 -7.67
C ILE A 743 -3.40 24.34 -8.95
N PHE A 744 -4.10 24.76 -10.01
CA PHE A 744 -3.46 25.21 -11.23
C PHE A 744 -2.66 26.51 -11.03
N ALA A 745 -3.19 27.46 -10.27
CA ALA A 745 -2.46 28.68 -9.92
C ALA A 745 -1.19 28.36 -9.10
N GLU A 746 -1.28 27.44 -8.13
CA GLU A 746 -0.10 26.94 -7.41
C GLU A 746 0.92 26.31 -8.36
N ARG A 747 0.46 25.55 -9.37
CA ARG A 747 1.35 24.95 -10.40
C ARG A 747 2.07 26.01 -11.22
N VAL A 748 1.36 27.06 -11.62
CA VAL A 748 1.96 28.22 -12.30
C VAL A 748 3.04 28.86 -11.42
N GLN A 749 2.80 29.03 -10.13
CA GLN A 749 3.78 29.59 -9.20
C GLN A 749 5.00 28.67 -8.99
N ASP A 750 4.79 27.36 -8.84
CA ASP A 750 5.86 26.36 -8.73
C ASP A 750 6.79 26.40 -9.95
N VAL A 751 6.21 26.50 -11.15
CA VAL A 751 6.96 26.63 -12.39
C VAL A 751 7.74 27.95 -12.48
N LYS A 752 7.19 29.06 -11.97
CA LYS A 752 7.90 30.35 -11.93
C LYS A 752 9.10 30.36 -10.99
N GLN A 753 9.14 29.47 -10.01
CA GLN A 753 10.26 29.33 -9.07
C GLN A 753 11.42 28.50 -9.65
N MET A 754 11.28 27.96 -10.87
CA MET A 754 12.38 27.27 -11.53
C MET A 754 13.55 28.23 -11.79
N GLU A 755 14.75 27.82 -11.37
CA GLU A 755 15.97 28.60 -11.57
C GLU A 755 16.41 28.56 -13.05
N GLY A 756 16.79 29.72 -13.57
CA GLY A 756 17.50 29.81 -14.84
C GLY A 756 18.93 29.29 -14.71
N GLY A 757 19.48 28.76 -15.80
CA GLY A 757 20.88 28.37 -15.86
C GLY A 757 21.47 28.58 -17.24
N GLU A 758 22.66 28.02 -17.46
CA GLU A 758 23.44 28.27 -18.68
C GLU A 758 23.58 27.02 -19.56
N ALA A 759 23.31 25.83 -19.01
CA ALA A 759 23.49 24.57 -19.74
C ALA A 759 22.28 24.22 -20.62
N VAL A 760 22.52 23.53 -21.73
CA VAL A 760 21.48 22.95 -22.59
C VAL A 760 20.55 22.06 -21.75
N GLY A 761 19.24 22.30 -21.88
CA GLY A 761 18.19 21.68 -21.08
C GLY A 761 17.68 22.54 -19.92
N MET A 762 18.48 23.49 -19.40
CA MET A 762 18.06 24.43 -18.36
C MET A 762 17.16 25.54 -18.95
N MET A 763 16.42 26.21 -18.07
CA MET A 763 15.69 27.43 -18.42
C MET A 763 16.68 28.56 -18.72
N ASP A 764 16.48 29.27 -19.82
CA ASP A 764 17.27 30.43 -20.19
C ASP A 764 16.94 31.60 -19.25
N ALA A 765 17.90 31.96 -18.39
CA ALA A 765 17.76 33.03 -17.41
C ALA A 765 17.32 34.36 -18.05
N SER A 766 17.73 34.63 -19.30
CA SER A 766 17.37 35.85 -20.02
C SER A 766 15.91 35.92 -20.45
N LYS A 767 15.19 34.78 -20.45
CA LYS A 767 13.79 34.68 -20.86
C LYS A 767 12.83 34.61 -19.67
N MET A 768 13.34 34.45 -18.44
CA MET A 768 12.52 34.15 -17.26
C MET A 768 11.46 35.22 -16.95
N ASP A 769 11.78 36.51 -17.13
CA ASP A 769 10.81 37.60 -16.93
C ASP A 769 9.63 37.51 -17.92
N GLN A 770 9.93 37.29 -19.21
CA GLN A 770 8.91 37.12 -20.26
C GLN A 770 8.03 35.89 -19.99
N ILE A 771 8.65 34.77 -19.63
CA ILE A 771 7.94 33.52 -19.33
C ILE A 771 7.00 33.70 -18.14
N SER A 772 7.43 34.43 -17.12
CA SER A 772 6.61 34.71 -15.94
C SER A 772 5.31 35.41 -16.34
N GLU A 773 5.35 36.40 -17.24
CA GLU A 773 4.14 37.09 -17.74
C GLU A 773 3.23 36.17 -18.56
N GLU A 774 3.79 35.36 -19.46
CA GLU A 774 3.02 34.41 -20.27
C GLU A 774 2.32 33.35 -19.40
N LEU A 775 2.98 32.90 -18.33
CA LEU A 775 2.43 31.96 -17.36
C LEU A 775 1.26 32.54 -16.54
N ASP A 776 1.29 33.83 -16.18
CA ASP A 776 0.17 34.46 -15.44
C ASP A 776 -1.13 34.46 -16.26
N GLY A 777 -1.03 34.63 -17.58
CA GLY A 777 -2.17 34.60 -18.49
C GLY A 777 -2.90 33.26 -18.51
N LEU A 778 -2.24 32.15 -18.15
CA LEU A 778 -2.81 30.81 -18.23
C LEU A 778 -3.89 30.57 -17.17
N VAL A 779 -3.77 31.14 -15.97
CA VAL A 779 -4.80 30.99 -14.93
C VAL A 779 -6.11 31.63 -15.39
N GLU A 780 -6.04 32.83 -15.99
CA GLU A 780 -7.19 33.50 -16.57
C GLU A 780 -7.73 32.79 -17.82
N ALA A 781 -6.86 32.13 -18.59
CA ALA A 781 -7.29 31.29 -19.70
C ALA A 781 -8.10 30.08 -19.19
N TYR A 782 -7.65 29.42 -18.12
CA TYR A 782 -8.38 28.29 -17.53
C TYR A 782 -9.74 28.70 -16.99
N LYS A 783 -9.85 29.87 -16.34
CA LYS A 783 -11.14 30.39 -15.84
C LYS A 783 -12.19 30.59 -16.95
N LYS A 784 -11.80 30.66 -18.22
CA LYS A 784 -12.73 30.75 -19.37
C LYS A 784 -13.29 29.39 -19.80
N ASP A 785 -12.62 28.30 -19.45
CA ASP A 785 -13.03 26.92 -19.75
C ASP A 785 -12.60 25.99 -18.60
N LEU A 786 -13.49 25.80 -17.63
CA LEU A 786 -13.26 24.99 -16.43
C LEU A 786 -13.45 23.48 -16.66
N SER A 787 -13.62 23.07 -17.93
CA SER A 787 -13.72 21.66 -18.32
C SER A 787 -12.37 20.95 -18.23
N ALA A 788 -12.39 19.61 -18.25
CA ALA A 788 -11.18 18.81 -18.37
C ALA A 788 -10.38 19.14 -19.65
N GLN A 789 -11.05 19.51 -20.75
CA GLN A 789 -10.38 19.93 -21.98
C GLN A 789 -9.73 21.31 -21.80
N GLY A 790 -10.39 22.24 -21.12
CA GLY A 790 -9.82 23.53 -20.78
C GLY A 790 -8.56 23.41 -19.93
N TYR A 791 -8.55 22.50 -18.95
CA TYR A 791 -7.35 22.17 -18.17
C TYR A 791 -6.23 21.58 -19.04
N ALA A 792 -6.55 20.59 -19.89
CA ALA A 792 -5.58 20.03 -20.84
C ALA A 792 -4.99 21.09 -21.78
N ASN A 793 -5.80 22.06 -22.22
CA ASN A 793 -5.36 23.15 -23.08
C ASN A 793 -4.34 24.05 -22.38
N VAL A 794 -4.59 24.47 -21.13
CA VAL A 794 -3.66 25.34 -20.40
C VAL A 794 -2.39 24.62 -19.97
N ILE A 795 -2.44 23.31 -19.68
CA ILE A 795 -1.25 22.49 -19.47
C ILE A 795 -0.41 22.42 -20.76
N SER A 796 -1.04 22.15 -21.91
CA SER A 796 -0.33 22.15 -23.20
C SER A 796 0.27 23.52 -23.54
N GLN A 797 -0.40 24.61 -23.17
CA GLN A 797 0.15 25.96 -23.34
C GLN A 797 1.33 26.20 -22.41
N MET A 798 1.24 25.83 -21.14
CA MET A 798 2.35 25.90 -20.19
C MET A 798 3.57 25.13 -20.69
N ASP A 799 3.41 23.91 -21.19
CA ASP A 799 4.51 23.12 -21.76
C ASP A 799 5.15 23.80 -22.99
N LYS A 800 4.36 24.49 -23.81
CA LYS A 800 4.88 25.26 -24.96
C LYS A 800 5.67 26.48 -24.51
N VAL A 801 5.16 27.25 -23.53
CA VAL A 801 5.86 28.41 -22.96
C VAL A 801 7.21 27.96 -22.40
N LEU A 802 7.22 26.88 -21.62
CA LEU A 802 8.44 26.32 -21.05
C LEU A 802 9.38 25.76 -22.13
N GLY A 803 8.85 25.10 -23.16
CA GLY A 803 9.67 24.59 -24.26
C GLY A 803 10.42 25.68 -25.04
N GLN A 804 9.86 26.89 -25.16
CA GLN A 804 10.51 28.05 -25.81
C GLN A 804 11.61 28.69 -24.95
N ALA A 805 11.54 28.45 -23.65
CA ALA A 805 12.45 28.95 -22.64
C ALA A 805 13.72 28.10 -22.47
N VAL A 806 13.67 26.82 -22.82
CA VAL A 806 14.78 25.90 -22.61
C VAL A 806 15.95 26.25 -23.52
N ILE A 807 17.16 26.24 -22.97
CA ILE A 807 18.40 26.38 -23.74
C ILE A 807 18.54 25.13 -24.61
N THR A 808 18.51 25.31 -25.92
CA THR A 808 18.78 24.26 -26.91
C THR A 808 20.18 24.41 -27.48
N ILE A 809 20.64 23.38 -28.18
CA ILE A 809 21.85 23.47 -29.00
C ILE A 809 21.63 24.52 -30.10
N ASP A 810 22.56 25.47 -30.19
CA ASP A 810 22.68 26.50 -31.20
C ASP A 810 23.91 26.17 -32.05
N PRO A 811 23.73 25.76 -33.32
CA PRO A 811 24.83 25.42 -34.21
C PRO A 811 25.87 26.54 -34.41
N ALA A 812 25.51 27.80 -34.12
CA ALA A 812 26.43 28.94 -34.25
C ALA A 812 27.37 29.11 -33.05
N LYS A 813 27.13 28.42 -31.92
CA LYS A 813 27.89 28.58 -30.68
C LYS A 813 28.94 27.48 -30.48
N LEU A 814 29.99 27.82 -29.72
CA LEU A 814 30.89 26.85 -29.12
C LEU A 814 30.40 26.44 -27.73
N TYR A 815 30.75 25.22 -27.32
CA TYR A 815 30.33 24.62 -26.07
C TYR A 815 31.50 24.00 -25.32
N THR A 816 31.49 24.12 -24.00
CA THR A 816 32.21 23.20 -23.12
C THR A 816 31.31 22.04 -22.72
N ILE A 817 31.90 20.88 -22.47
CA ILE A 817 31.16 19.64 -22.16
C ILE A 817 31.73 19.05 -20.85
N GLN A 818 30.97 19.15 -19.76
CA GLN A 818 31.42 18.80 -18.41
C GLN A 818 30.74 17.52 -17.89
N ASN A 819 31.52 16.53 -17.44
CA ASN A 819 31.04 15.24 -16.96
C ASN A 819 30.50 15.28 -15.52
N LYS A 820 29.38 14.58 -15.27
CA LYS A 820 28.77 14.46 -13.93
C LYS A 820 29.48 13.47 -13.00
N GLY A 821 30.05 12.39 -13.55
CA GLY A 821 30.44 11.19 -12.79
C GLY A 821 31.92 11.08 -12.41
N ARG A 822 32.77 12.06 -12.73
CA ARG A 822 34.22 12.01 -12.46
C ARG A 822 34.68 13.28 -11.74
N GLN A 823 34.95 13.19 -10.44
CA GLN A 823 35.46 14.31 -9.66
C GLN A 823 36.94 14.58 -9.99
N GLY A 824 37.29 15.85 -10.16
CA GLY A 824 38.68 16.28 -10.34
C GLY A 824 39.25 16.16 -11.76
N LYS A 825 38.49 15.77 -12.80
CA LYS A 825 38.80 15.96 -14.25
C LYS A 825 37.49 15.94 -15.04
N THR A 826 36.86 17.09 -15.20
CA THR A 826 35.44 17.16 -15.58
C THR A 826 35.18 17.59 -17.03
N PHE A 827 36.09 18.29 -17.71
CA PHE A 827 35.82 18.81 -19.06
C PHE A 827 36.35 17.90 -20.15
N LEU A 828 35.51 17.59 -21.14
CA LEU A 828 35.90 16.84 -22.33
C LEU A 828 37.03 17.57 -23.06
N SER A 829 38.08 16.84 -23.42
CA SER A 829 39.27 17.36 -24.10
C SER A 829 39.85 16.31 -25.04
N LEU A 830 40.88 16.70 -25.79
CA LEU A 830 41.66 15.82 -26.65
C LEU A 830 42.57 14.91 -25.83
N GLY A 831 42.59 13.62 -26.17
CA GLY A 831 43.46 12.61 -25.61
C GLY A 831 44.22 11.85 -26.70
N THR A 832 45.17 11.03 -26.28
CA THR A 832 45.85 10.09 -27.17
C THR A 832 45.99 8.75 -26.47
N THR A 833 45.85 7.66 -27.21
CA THR A 833 46.02 6.30 -26.68
C THR A 833 46.69 5.42 -27.73
N LEU A 834 46.97 4.17 -27.37
CA LEU A 834 47.59 3.17 -28.25
C LEU A 834 46.54 2.16 -28.71
N ASP A 835 46.62 1.71 -29.96
CA ASP A 835 45.83 0.58 -30.44
C ASP A 835 46.46 -0.77 -30.02
N ASN A 836 45.81 -1.88 -30.39
CA ASN A 836 46.31 -3.23 -30.10
C ASN A 836 47.68 -3.54 -30.76
N GLN A 837 48.15 -2.68 -31.67
CA GLN A 837 49.46 -2.76 -32.34
C GLN A 837 50.45 -1.74 -31.78
N HIS A 838 50.15 -1.10 -30.64
CA HIS A 838 50.95 -0.05 -30.02
C HIS A 838 51.14 1.21 -30.89
N LYS A 839 50.25 1.46 -31.86
CA LYS A 839 50.25 2.69 -32.63
C LYS A 839 49.42 3.75 -31.91
N LYS A 840 50.00 4.94 -31.79
CA LYS A 840 49.35 6.10 -31.17
C LYS A 840 48.26 6.66 -32.08
N TYR A 841 47.04 6.83 -31.56
CA TYR A 841 45.94 7.51 -32.25
C TYR A 841 45.26 8.55 -31.35
N ALA A 842 44.60 9.51 -31.99
CA ALA A 842 43.92 10.63 -31.36
C ALA A 842 42.50 10.25 -30.91
N THR A 843 42.14 10.64 -29.69
CA THR A 843 40.91 10.25 -29.00
C THR A 843 40.49 11.37 -28.03
N TYR A 844 39.62 11.10 -27.07
CA TYR A 844 39.10 12.07 -26.13
C TYR A 844 39.34 11.62 -24.70
N THR A 845 39.67 12.58 -23.85
CA THR A 845 39.89 12.43 -22.41
C THR A 845 39.16 13.52 -21.64
N ALA A 846 39.41 13.62 -20.32
CA ALA A 846 38.91 14.72 -19.51
C ALA A 846 40.03 15.45 -18.76
N VAL A 847 39.84 16.76 -18.59
CA VAL A 847 40.76 17.67 -17.88
C VAL A 847 40.04 18.45 -16.79
N GLU A 848 40.79 19.06 -15.88
CA GLU A 848 40.25 19.82 -14.74
C GLU A 848 39.57 21.12 -15.15
N GLU A 849 40.14 21.83 -16.12
CA GLU A 849 39.70 23.16 -16.53
C GLU A 849 39.54 23.25 -18.06
N ALA A 850 38.60 24.07 -18.52
CA ALA A 850 38.39 24.36 -19.93
C ALA A 850 39.04 25.69 -20.33
N THR A 851 40.36 25.68 -20.55
CA THR A 851 41.16 26.90 -20.80
C THR A 851 41.71 27.00 -22.22
N SER A 852 41.55 25.97 -23.06
CA SER A 852 42.06 25.95 -24.43
C SER A 852 40.98 25.63 -25.48
N ALA A 853 41.34 25.74 -26.77
CA ALA A 853 40.47 25.35 -27.88
C ALA A 853 40.14 23.85 -27.89
N ASP A 854 40.92 23.02 -27.19
CA ASP A 854 40.73 21.57 -27.12
C ASP A 854 39.48 21.18 -26.32
N GLN A 855 38.97 22.06 -25.46
CA GLN A 855 37.72 21.85 -24.71
C GLN A 855 36.50 22.52 -25.36
N LYS A 856 36.66 23.10 -26.56
CA LYS A 856 35.60 23.83 -27.26
C LYS A 856 35.04 22.97 -28.40
N PHE A 857 33.75 22.70 -28.33
CA PHE A 857 33.04 21.84 -29.27
C PHE A 857 31.90 22.59 -29.96
N SER A 858 31.62 22.25 -31.21
CA SER A 858 30.43 22.70 -31.93
C SER A 858 29.60 21.51 -32.38
N PHE A 859 28.29 21.72 -32.46
CA PHE A 859 27.32 20.70 -32.86
C PHE A 859 26.81 21.01 -34.26
N VAL A 860 27.34 20.30 -35.25
CA VAL A 860 27.00 20.50 -36.67
C VAL A 860 25.74 19.70 -37.01
N PRO A 861 24.61 20.34 -37.37
CA PRO A 861 23.34 19.64 -37.57
C PRO A 861 23.38 18.73 -38.79
N THR A 862 22.80 17.53 -38.65
CA THR A 862 22.63 16.55 -39.74
C THR A 862 21.18 16.25 -40.08
N GLY A 863 20.26 16.74 -39.25
CA GLY A 863 18.82 16.52 -39.32
C GLY A 863 18.15 17.04 -38.05
N GLU A 864 16.86 16.80 -37.88
CA GLU A 864 16.12 17.24 -36.69
C GLU A 864 16.69 16.54 -35.43
N GLY A 865 17.22 17.33 -34.49
CA GLY A 865 17.76 16.83 -33.21
C GLY A 865 19.03 15.99 -33.31
N THR A 866 19.70 15.93 -34.47
CA THR A 866 20.91 15.13 -34.70
C THR A 866 22.11 15.98 -35.11
N TYR A 867 23.28 15.67 -34.56
CA TYR A 867 24.48 16.49 -34.68
C TYR A 867 25.73 15.64 -34.87
N LYS A 868 26.68 16.16 -35.65
CA LYS A 868 28.09 15.76 -35.62
C LYS A 868 28.83 16.65 -34.63
N VAL A 869 29.58 16.06 -33.71
CA VAL A 869 30.34 16.80 -32.69
C VAL A 869 31.72 17.12 -33.23
N TYR A 870 32.04 18.41 -33.38
CA TYR A 870 33.30 18.91 -33.91
C TYR A 870 34.12 19.58 -32.80
N ASN A 871 35.43 19.36 -32.77
CA ASN A 871 36.36 19.98 -31.82
C ASN A 871 37.18 21.08 -32.50
N GLN A 872 37.23 22.25 -31.88
CA GLN A 872 37.91 23.42 -32.47
C GLN A 872 39.44 23.32 -32.42
N GLY A 873 40.02 22.84 -31.31
CA GLY A 873 41.48 22.75 -31.16
C GLY A 873 42.14 21.76 -32.13
N ALA A 874 41.55 20.57 -32.26
CA ALA A 874 42.04 19.54 -33.20
C ALA A 874 41.62 19.75 -34.65
N GLN A 875 40.57 20.54 -34.88
CA GLN A 875 39.87 20.62 -36.17
C GLN A 875 39.35 19.26 -36.67
N THR A 876 38.89 18.41 -35.75
CA THR A 876 38.41 17.04 -36.04
C THR A 876 36.99 16.81 -35.52
N TYR A 877 36.34 15.75 -36.00
CA TYR A 877 35.04 15.29 -35.55
C TYR A 877 35.16 14.05 -34.66
N MET A 878 34.15 13.84 -33.82
CA MET A 878 33.98 12.61 -33.07
C MET A 878 33.59 11.45 -34.01
N SER A 879 34.28 10.32 -33.89
CA SER A 879 34.02 9.11 -34.71
C SER A 879 32.62 8.50 -34.51
N PRO A 880 32.14 7.62 -35.42
CA PRO A 880 30.90 6.86 -35.23
C PRO A 880 31.02 5.86 -34.08
N THR A 881 29.94 5.12 -33.83
CA THR A 881 29.91 4.10 -32.79
C THR A 881 31.04 3.10 -32.89
N GLN A 882 31.57 2.71 -31.73
CA GLN A 882 32.65 1.76 -31.59
C GLN A 882 32.15 0.48 -30.92
N PRO A 883 32.77 -0.68 -31.19
CA PRO A 883 32.49 -1.88 -30.42
C PRO A 883 32.64 -1.64 -28.91
N THR A 884 31.88 -2.35 -28.08
CA THR A 884 31.92 -2.23 -26.62
C THR A 884 33.36 -2.26 -26.09
N TYR A 885 33.69 -1.34 -25.18
CA TYR A 885 35.04 -1.13 -24.62
C TYR A 885 36.11 -0.58 -25.58
N LYS A 886 35.74 -0.09 -26.77
CA LYS A 886 36.67 0.66 -27.64
C LYS A 886 36.50 2.16 -27.44
N HIS A 887 37.63 2.86 -27.52
CA HIS A 887 37.67 4.31 -27.37
C HIS A 887 37.11 4.99 -28.62
N VAL A 888 36.31 6.02 -28.40
CA VAL A 888 35.90 6.94 -29.46
C VAL A 888 37.11 7.78 -29.87
N TYR A 889 37.39 7.78 -31.17
CA TYR A 889 38.54 8.49 -31.74
C TYR A 889 38.12 9.71 -32.56
N GLN A 890 39.13 10.46 -33.01
CA GLN A 890 38.96 11.65 -33.84
C GLN A 890 39.04 11.30 -35.33
N VAL A 891 38.19 11.91 -36.16
CA VAL A 891 38.21 11.78 -37.62
C VAL A 891 38.34 13.16 -38.28
N SER A 892 39.04 13.24 -39.41
CA SER A 892 39.37 14.51 -40.07
C SER A 892 38.28 15.06 -40.97
N THR A 893 37.26 14.28 -41.32
CA THR A 893 36.19 14.69 -42.26
C THR A 893 34.81 14.47 -41.67
N ALA A 894 33.86 15.30 -42.08
CA ALA A 894 32.47 15.20 -41.64
C ALA A 894 31.81 13.89 -42.11
N ASP A 895 32.17 13.36 -43.29
CA ASP A 895 31.60 12.12 -43.83
C ASP A 895 31.93 10.89 -42.98
N SER A 896 33.09 10.91 -42.31
CA SER A 896 33.54 9.85 -41.43
C SER A 896 33.06 10.02 -39.99
N ALA A 897 32.33 11.09 -39.66
CA ALA A 897 31.92 11.44 -38.29
C ALA A 897 30.68 10.67 -37.81
N GLY A 898 30.58 10.48 -36.50
CA GLY A 898 29.40 9.95 -35.85
C GLY A 898 28.25 10.95 -35.80
N VAL A 899 27.01 10.44 -35.86
CA VAL A 899 25.78 11.21 -35.71
C VAL A 899 25.20 10.94 -34.31
N TYR A 900 24.98 12.01 -33.55
CA TYR A 900 24.54 11.96 -32.16
C TYR A 900 23.26 12.75 -31.94
N THR A 901 22.35 12.23 -31.11
CA THR A 901 21.22 12.96 -30.53
C THR A 901 21.62 13.53 -29.18
N VAL A 902 21.09 14.70 -28.81
CA VAL A 902 21.28 15.31 -27.48
C VAL A 902 19.94 15.30 -26.76
N THR A 903 19.88 14.61 -25.62
CA THR A 903 18.69 14.60 -24.75
C THR A 903 19.08 15.18 -23.39
N SER A 904 18.38 16.22 -22.94
CA SER A 904 18.76 16.99 -21.75
C SER A 904 17.67 17.02 -20.69
N THR A 905 18.07 16.96 -19.42
CA THR A 905 17.18 17.21 -18.28
C THR A 905 17.08 18.71 -17.97
N ARG A 906 16.08 19.10 -17.17
CA ARG A 906 15.89 20.52 -16.77
C ARG A 906 17.00 21.04 -15.86
N GLU A 907 17.76 20.16 -15.22
CA GLU A 907 18.97 20.50 -14.44
C GLU A 907 20.22 20.68 -15.32
N GLY A 908 20.08 20.56 -16.64
CA GLY A 908 21.16 20.78 -17.61
C GLY A 908 22.03 19.56 -17.89
N TRP A 909 21.63 18.37 -17.44
CA TRP A 909 22.37 17.13 -17.71
C TRP A 909 21.94 16.53 -19.04
N SER A 910 22.87 16.46 -19.98
CA SER A 910 22.65 15.97 -21.33
C SER A 910 23.29 14.60 -21.54
N VAL A 911 22.62 13.75 -22.30
CA VAL A 911 23.18 12.51 -22.84
C VAL A 911 23.35 12.69 -24.34
N LEU A 912 24.57 12.47 -24.83
CA LEU A 912 24.82 12.38 -26.26
C LEU A 912 24.72 10.91 -26.65
N SER A 913 23.68 10.58 -27.39
CA SER A 913 23.37 9.20 -27.79
C SER A 913 23.56 8.98 -29.27
N ASN A 914 23.99 7.77 -29.67
CA ASN A 914 24.07 7.38 -31.06
C ASN A 914 23.03 6.28 -31.35
N PRO A 915 22.27 6.35 -32.46
CA PRO A 915 21.22 5.37 -32.79
C PRO A 915 21.70 3.94 -33.09
N GLY A 916 23.00 3.69 -33.25
CA GLY A 916 23.52 2.39 -33.71
C GLY A 916 23.64 1.27 -32.65
N ASN A 917 23.64 1.59 -31.35
CA ASN A 917 23.85 0.62 -30.27
C ASN A 917 22.76 0.72 -29.20
N SER A 918 21.75 -0.15 -29.27
CA SER A 918 20.60 -0.11 -28.36
C SER A 918 20.95 -0.53 -26.91
N GLN A 919 22.07 -1.23 -26.70
CA GLN A 919 22.49 -1.68 -25.37
C GLN A 919 23.34 -0.63 -24.65
N PHE A 920 24.22 0.05 -25.37
CA PHE A 920 25.11 1.08 -24.84
C PHE A 920 25.01 2.35 -25.69
N PRO A 921 23.90 3.11 -25.57
CA PRO A 921 23.58 4.16 -26.52
C PRO A 921 24.34 5.46 -26.26
N ALA A 922 25.05 5.63 -25.14
CA ALA A 922 25.56 6.92 -24.69
C ALA A 922 27.08 7.00 -24.66
N ILE A 923 27.62 8.19 -24.93
CA ILE A 923 29.04 8.47 -24.67
C ILE A 923 29.32 8.57 -23.17
N HIS A 924 30.36 7.88 -22.73
CA HIS A 924 30.69 7.67 -21.33
C HIS A 924 32.17 7.96 -21.07
N LEU A 925 32.46 8.61 -19.96
CA LEU A 925 33.82 8.80 -19.49
C LEU A 925 34.25 7.62 -18.60
N SER A 926 35.10 6.75 -19.13
CA SER A 926 35.56 5.53 -18.43
C SER A 926 36.34 5.85 -17.14
N GLY A 927 36.62 4.83 -16.32
CA GLY A 927 37.48 4.97 -15.14
C GLY A 927 38.92 5.36 -15.49
N GLU A 928 39.33 5.19 -16.75
CA GLU A 928 40.64 5.60 -17.28
C GLU A 928 40.61 7.05 -17.83
N ASN A 929 39.49 7.76 -17.65
CA ASN A 929 39.22 9.07 -18.25
C ASN A 929 39.30 9.05 -19.79
N MET A 930 38.79 7.99 -20.42
CA MET A 930 38.74 7.86 -21.88
C MET A 930 37.28 7.72 -22.33
N LEU A 931 36.95 8.30 -23.47
CA LEU A 931 35.57 8.27 -23.97
C LEU A 931 35.26 6.92 -24.64
N VAL A 932 34.23 6.25 -24.14
CA VAL A 932 33.72 4.94 -24.60
C VAL A 932 32.19 4.97 -24.73
N GLU A 933 31.60 3.89 -25.21
CA GLU A 933 30.14 3.69 -25.18
C GLU A 933 29.70 2.97 -23.91
N TRP A 934 28.59 3.42 -23.32
CA TRP A 934 28.00 2.77 -22.14
C TRP A 934 26.50 3.07 -21.98
N SER A 935 25.91 2.62 -20.87
CA SER A 935 24.52 2.92 -20.51
C SER A 935 24.31 4.43 -20.29
N ALA A 936 23.21 4.97 -20.81
CA ALA A 936 22.79 6.36 -20.60
C ALA A 936 22.44 6.68 -19.13
N SER A 937 22.13 5.66 -18.33
CA SER A 937 21.74 5.83 -16.92
C SER A 937 22.92 6.13 -15.98
N GLU A 938 24.15 5.87 -16.41
CA GLU A 938 25.32 6.09 -15.57
C GLU A 938 25.66 7.58 -15.45
N SER A 939 26.06 8.01 -14.25
CA SER A 939 26.46 9.41 -14.01
C SER A 939 27.58 9.86 -14.95
N ALA A 940 28.56 9.00 -15.26
CA ALA A 940 29.65 9.35 -16.17
C ALA A 940 29.26 9.36 -17.66
N SER A 941 28.00 9.05 -18.00
CA SER A 941 27.40 9.23 -19.33
C SER A 941 26.63 10.55 -19.46
N GLN A 942 26.52 11.34 -18.40
CA GLN A 942 25.78 12.59 -18.35
C GLN A 942 26.73 13.79 -18.36
N TRP A 943 26.39 14.79 -19.16
CA TRP A 943 27.26 15.92 -19.51
C TRP A 943 26.51 17.25 -19.42
N LYS A 944 27.06 18.23 -18.72
CA LYS A 944 26.63 19.63 -18.83
C LYS A 944 27.23 20.23 -20.10
N ILE A 945 26.38 20.61 -21.03
CA ILE A 945 26.77 21.25 -22.29
C ILE A 945 26.51 22.75 -22.12
N VAL A 946 27.56 23.55 -21.98
CA VAL A 946 27.46 24.98 -21.63
C VAL A 946 28.04 25.81 -22.77
N PRO A 947 27.29 26.77 -23.35
CA PRO A 947 27.80 27.64 -24.39
C PRO A 947 28.98 28.47 -23.87
N VAL A 948 29.96 28.72 -24.72
CA VAL A 948 31.09 29.61 -24.45
C VAL A 948 30.69 31.02 -24.85
N ASP A 949 30.63 31.92 -23.86
CA ASP A 949 30.17 33.30 -24.09
C ASP A 949 31.01 34.04 -25.14
N GLY A 950 30.33 34.68 -26.09
CA GLY A 950 30.95 35.52 -27.12
C GLY A 950 31.70 34.77 -28.21
N GLU A 951 31.79 33.44 -28.17
CA GLU A 951 32.51 32.65 -29.16
C GLU A 951 31.57 31.92 -30.12
N VAL A 952 31.81 32.15 -31.42
CA VAL A 952 31.04 31.55 -32.52
C VAL A 952 31.89 30.55 -33.30
N THR A 953 31.24 29.61 -33.96
CA THR A 953 31.93 28.61 -34.78
C THR A 953 32.69 29.26 -35.94
N ALA A 954 33.94 28.86 -36.19
CA ALA A 954 34.72 29.26 -37.38
C ALA A 954 34.38 28.45 -38.64
N ILE A 955 33.33 27.63 -38.59
CA ILE A 955 32.87 26.82 -39.72
C ILE A 955 32.03 27.72 -40.62
N ASP A 956 32.58 28.13 -41.77
CA ASP A 956 31.91 28.92 -42.82
C ASP A 956 30.72 28.20 -43.51
N ALA A 957 30.19 27.14 -42.91
CA ALA A 957 28.97 26.48 -43.37
C ALA A 957 27.76 27.01 -42.61
N VAL A 958 27.48 28.32 -42.73
CA VAL A 958 26.09 28.78 -42.67
C VAL A 958 25.43 28.37 -43.99
N VAL A 959 25.20 27.07 -44.15
CA VAL A 959 24.00 26.65 -44.87
C VAL A 959 22.93 26.73 -43.80
N SER A 960 22.26 27.88 -43.71
CA SER A 960 20.84 27.85 -43.32
C SER A 960 20.25 26.63 -44.02
N PRO A 961 19.58 25.69 -43.35
CA PRO A 961 18.86 24.67 -44.10
C PRO A 961 18.05 25.45 -45.12
N ALA A 962 18.34 25.25 -46.41
CA ALA A 962 17.50 25.79 -47.45
C ALA A 962 16.08 25.45 -46.99
N PRO A 963 15.16 26.44 -46.90
CA PRO A 963 13.80 26.13 -46.49
C PRO A 963 13.45 24.90 -47.30
N VAL A 964 13.09 23.81 -46.61
CA VAL A 964 12.61 22.64 -47.32
C VAL A 964 11.40 23.18 -48.06
N VAL A 965 11.61 23.53 -49.32
CA VAL A 965 10.55 23.71 -50.29
C VAL A 965 10.05 22.30 -50.39
N LYS A 966 9.15 21.93 -49.46
CA LYS A 966 8.30 20.77 -49.64
C LYS A 966 7.72 21.01 -51.01
N GLU A 967 8.16 20.21 -51.98
CA GLU A 967 7.56 20.23 -53.30
C GLU A 967 6.05 20.19 -53.07
N LEU A 968 5.36 21.27 -53.45
CA LEU A 968 3.92 21.39 -53.24
C LEU A 968 3.30 20.36 -54.17
N LYS A 969 2.91 19.22 -53.60
CA LYS A 969 2.18 18.18 -54.33
C LYS A 969 0.78 18.70 -54.55
N TYR A 970 0.31 18.62 -55.78
CA TYR A 970 -1.01 19.09 -56.18
C TYR A 970 -1.97 17.91 -56.13
N TYR A 971 -3.19 18.13 -55.66
CA TYR A 971 -4.24 17.13 -55.59
C TYR A 971 -5.52 17.70 -56.20
N ASP A 972 -6.29 16.84 -56.88
CA ASP A 972 -7.66 17.19 -57.23
C ASP A 972 -8.59 17.11 -56.00
N LEU A 973 -9.85 17.54 -56.16
CA LEU A 973 -10.84 17.52 -55.08
C LEU A 973 -11.24 16.09 -54.66
N GLN A 974 -10.82 15.05 -55.40
CA GLN A 974 -10.99 13.64 -55.02
C GLN A 974 -9.75 13.06 -54.32
N GLY A 975 -8.70 13.85 -54.10
CA GLY A 975 -7.50 13.45 -53.36
C GLY A 975 -6.44 12.72 -54.19
N ARG A 976 -6.57 12.71 -55.52
CA ARG A 976 -5.54 12.10 -56.40
C ARG A 976 -4.41 13.08 -56.64
N GLN A 977 -3.16 12.61 -56.52
CA GLN A 977 -1.98 13.44 -56.75
C GLN A 977 -1.81 13.73 -58.25
N LEU A 978 -1.70 15.01 -58.59
CA LEU A 978 -1.45 15.54 -59.93
C LEU A 978 0.06 15.76 -60.14
N GLN A 979 0.53 15.64 -61.39
CA GLN A 979 1.93 15.87 -61.72
C GLN A 979 2.35 17.35 -61.75
N GLY A 980 1.40 18.28 -61.63
CA GLY A 980 1.63 19.72 -61.59
C GLY A 980 0.33 20.49 -61.33
N ALA A 981 0.43 21.81 -61.15
CA ALA A 981 -0.76 22.65 -61.01
C ALA A 981 -1.62 22.59 -62.29
N PRO A 982 -2.92 22.28 -62.20
CA PRO A 982 -3.80 22.22 -63.38
C PRO A 982 -3.97 23.61 -63.99
N LYS A 983 -4.14 23.68 -65.32
CA LYS A 983 -4.26 24.95 -66.05
C LYS A 983 -5.59 25.68 -65.80
N GLN A 984 -6.64 24.97 -65.36
CA GLN A 984 -7.98 25.53 -65.07
C GLN A 984 -8.63 24.70 -63.96
N GLY A 985 -9.43 25.34 -63.08
CA GLY A 985 -10.21 24.67 -62.02
C GLY A 985 -9.60 24.76 -60.61
N ILE A 986 -10.19 24.06 -59.64
CA ILE A 986 -9.79 24.10 -58.22
C ILE A 986 -8.89 22.90 -57.89
N TYR A 987 -7.77 23.14 -57.20
CA TYR A 987 -6.86 22.09 -56.72
C TYR A 987 -6.39 22.39 -55.30
N ILE A 988 -5.88 21.37 -54.61
CA ILE A 988 -5.39 21.44 -53.24
C ILE A 988 -3.90 21.15 -53.23
N THR A 989 -3.11 21.89 -52.46
CA THR A 989 -1.69 21.61 -52.30
C THR A 989 -1.40 20.81 -51.02
N SER A 990 -0.24 20.15 -50.93
CA SER A 990 0.17 19.33 -49.78
C SER A 990 0.24 20.07 -48.44
N ASP A 991 0.21 21.40 -48.44
CA ASP A 991 0.04 22.27 -47.27
C ASP A 991 -1.44 22.57 -46.91
N LYS A 992 -2.37 21.85 -47.53
CA LYS A 992 -3.84 21.90 -47.34
C LYS A 992 -4.51 23.21 -47.77
N LYS A 993 -3.87 24.02 -48.62
CA LYS A 993 -4.49 25.22 -49.21
C LYS A 993 -5.25 24.87 -50.50
N LYS A 994 -6.42 25.49 -50.68
CA LYS A 994 -7.20 25.44 -51.93
C LYS A 994 -6.79 26.59 -52.85
N HIS A 995 -6.57 26.28 -54.12
CA HIS A 995 -6.18 27.22 -55.16
C HIS A 995 -7.14 27.12 -56.34
N ILE A 996 -7.34 28.24 -57.04
CA ILE A 996 -8.16 28.31 -58.26
C ILE A 996 -7.26 28.72 -59.41
N ALA A 997 -7.01 27.81 -60.34
CA ALA A 997 -6.38 28.12 -61.62
C ALA A 997 -7.45 28.69 -62.57
N ARG A 998 -7.18 29.89 -63.10
CA ARG A 998 -8.04 30.57 -64.08
C ARG A 998 -7.53 30.36 -65.49
#